data_AF-A0A7Y6C674-F1
#
_entry.id   AF-A0A7Y6C674-F1
#
_cell.length_a   1.000
_cell.length_b   1.000
_cell.length_c   1.000
_cell.angle_alpha   90.00
_cell.angle_beta   90.00
_cell.angle_gamma   90.00
#
_symmetry.space_group_name_H-M   'P 1'
#
loop_
_entity.id
_entity.type
_entity.pdbx_description
1 polymer ?
#
loop_
_entity_poly.entity_id
_entity_poly.type
_entity_poly.pdbx_seq_one_letter_code
_entity_poly.pdbx_strand_id
1 'polypeptide(L)'
;MFKCVLKKAFVFLLIFSLVTGIGPIAGMVHANDANSYEAEAEGNTLSGNASVSDSPSASGGKKVGGMYQGSSLQFNNVTVSESGSYKVDVYYISGDPRPFNISANGGSKQFEEPPKTVDWDTVGSYTVTLPLNAGSNTILIDDNNWYSPDIDKIVIVGLEDNEEEPGNPNEEDDLGIPGDTHQYGAISVTDYTYGFLISNEHYEVSYNTQTGLAGYSWADGQKLRGVYSSIKMGEALVESKDYESHASAGAPRELEDEFGKGIELAFVHTSAGKPTLKQVYRFYEDKTYFLTSLSAISEMEIMSNYISPITVSNTGGVDIGDSADNRVLTVPFDNDAWIRYKSQTMNRADTSYEMTAIFNNATRNGLVIGSVTHDTWKTGIDWKGSANRLHELIVYGGAASDVTRDTQPHGSLTGTELSSPLIMVGGFSDYRTGLEEYGKANAIITPPLKLNPQLPQGVPVGWNSWGAYGSTLSYQNVVDVSNYFKNHLNKFNNNGNVFINMDSYWDNLSDEELAQAVSVIKGNGQQAGIYWAPFVYWGNNMSQIVEGTNNQYTYGDIVLKDNAGDPLPTLDGAYPLDVTHPGAKMRMNYFLDKFKNLGFTFIKLDFLTHGSLEGTHVDPKVSTGIQAYNEGMRYVEDRLDGKMFISASIAPIFPSQYAHSRRISCDTYGNINETEYMLNSLTYGFWQNGTIYSYTDPDHLVLSRASSLAEARSRVNSGVIAGTVMMDSDDVNDPKAQEYMTALYNNMEVLNVALKGKAFKPLEGNTNANAADTFVLKDGEDYYLAIFNYSAANSTARTVDFERAGLNASQSYSLTDLWSGEVSSVSGSWSAALEPAESRLVKLTKNTNTPGNPGNPSNPESPGTPENSGSLGNNHNNTTSGNIPNQGVVTTTLTITADMLQINREAGKAVVEIKADTKEVQLSSAIVRQLGNYTLAVESGKLSLHIPAEVLQQLLNKLPEGQREDSTISLKMVSLGSRANEVIAGVQTRSRAKVSLKGGIYEFSLSVQSKSGLSETLSNVEKPFVLGLSAMEGFNPTQGGIYAIADHGGLDFIHGEYAANVLTGEISDFSTYAVLELDRTFTDVPAYHWASPVIKELAAKLLVEGTSGDLYEPGRAVTRAEFTSMLVHSLGLTSAGEVEFRDVTADRWYASPISIAYKAGIVSGKSQDKFEPDKPITREEMAVMLMKGYALGRKQGPLVSKDAAFTDMNLISSWANASIMTAANLGLIQGKGQGQFGPKEIASRAEAAQVIYNLILK
;
A
#
# COMPACT_ATOMS: atom_id res chain seq x y z
N MET A 1 18.14 -41.62 -72.50
CA MET A 1 19.08 -41.96 -73.59
C MET A 1 20.29 -41.02 -73.49
N PHE A 2 21.44 -41.42 -74.03
CA PHE A 2 22.77 -40.81 -73.91
C PHE A 2 22.91 -39.26 -73.83
N LYS A 3 23.73 -38.83 -72.85
CA LYS A 3 25.00 -38.07 -72.98
C LYS A 3 25.19 -37.07 -74.14
N CYS A 4 25.57 -35.84 -73.79
CA CYS A 4 26.80 -35.09 -74.17
C CYS A 4 26.60 -33.59 -73.86
N VAL A 5 27.58 -32.72 -73.53
CA VAL A 5 29.01 -32.76 -73.14
C VAL A 5 29.25 -31.39 -72.45
N LEU A 6 29.76 -31.22 -71.22
CA LEU A 6 30.98 -31.66 -70.52
C LEU A 6 32.23 -30.77 -70.79
N LYS A 7 32.93 -30.41 -69.70
CA LYS A 7 34.31 -29.86 -69.55
C LYS A 7 34.39 -28.32 -69.38
N LYS A 8 35.20 -27.76 -68.47
CA LYS A 8 36.21 -28.23 -67.46
C LYS A 8 36.57 -27.02 -66.57
N ALA A 9 37.22 -27.05 -65.40
CA ALA A 9 37.50 -27.98 -64.27
C ALA A 9 38.29 -27.13 -63.22
N PHE A 10 38.23 -27.31 -61.90
CA PHE A 10 38.78 -28.37 -61.02
C PHE A 10 38.12 -28.19 -59.62
N VAL A 11 37.57 -29.17 -58.87
CA VAL A 11 38.02 -30.51 -58.39
C VAL A 11 39.10 -30.40 -57.30
N PHE A 12 38.99 -30.97 -56.08
CA PHE A 12 38.11 -32.01 -55.46
C PHE A 12 37.14 -31.42 -54.39
N LEU A 13 36.46 -32.10 -53.43
CA LEU A 13 36.44 -33.48 -52.84
C LEU A 13 34.98 -33.91 -52.45
N LEU A 14 34.81 -34.94 -51.58
CA LEU A 14 33.56 -35.53 -51.03
C LEU A 14 33.77 -35.82 -49.51
N ILE A 15 32.79 -36.03 -48.61
CA ILE A 15 31.89 -37.21 -48.45
C ILE A 15 30.81 -36.96 -47.34
N PHE A 16 29.56 -37.38 -47.60
CA PHE A 16 28.42 -37.74 -46.69
C PHE A 16 27.99 -36.86 -45.48
N SER A 17 26.81 -36.23 -45.61
CA SER A 17 25.58 -36.51 -44.81
C SER A 17 24.35 -35.81 -45.43
N LEU A 18 23.13 -36.36 -45.27
CA LEU A 18 21.90 -35.79 -45.85
C LEU A 18 21.12 -34.91 -44.85
N VAL A 19 20.92 -33.65 -45.23
CA VAL A 19 19.81 -32.73 -44.92
C VAL A 19 19.11 -32.86 -43.56
N THR A 20 19.67 -32.18 -42.56
CA THR A 20 18.95 -31.38 -41.54
C THR A 20 19.83 -30.16 -41.19
N GLY A 21 19.23 -29.01 -40.83
CA GLY A 21 20.02 -27.83 -40.45
C GLY A 21 19.24 -26.50 -40.53
N ILE A 22 18.75 -26.05 -39.38
CA ILE A 22 18.07 -24.76 -39.19
C ILE A 22 19.12 -23.63 -39.10
N GLY A 23 18.79 -22.43 -39.61
CA GLY A 23 19.53 -21.19 -39.38
C GLY A 23 18.55 -20.07 -39.02
N PRO A 24 18.83 -19.23 -38.01
CA PRO A 24 17.84 -18.32 -37.44
C PRO A 24 17.57 -17.09 -38.32
N ILE A 25 16.34 -16.60 -38.25
CA ILE A 25 15.92 -15.32 -38.82
C ILE A 25 16.24 -14.22 -37.81
N ALA A 26 17.02 -13.22 -38.24
CA ALA A 26 17.20 -11.95 -37.55
C ALA A 26 17.15 -10.83 -38.62
N GLY A 27 16.54 -9.67 -38.36
CA GLY A 27 15.82 -9.25 -37.17
C GLY A 27 14.80 -8.15 -37.48
N MET A 28 14.08 -7.71 -36.46
CA MET A 28 13.10 -6.63 -36.54
C MET A 28 13.70 -5.33 -37.11
N VAL A 29 12.88 -4.56 -37.82
CA VAL A 29 13.19 -3.15 -38.13
C VAL A 29 13.07 -2.37 -36.82
N HIS A 30 14.09 -1.58 -36.49
CA HIS A 30 14.13 -0.77 -35.28
C HIS A 30 13.07 0.34 -35.32
N ALA A 31 12.48 0.66 -34.17
CA ALA A 31 11.88 1.97 -33.94
C ALA A 31 12.98 3.05 -34.05
N ASN A 32 12.65 4.24 -34.54
CA ASN A 32 13.64 5.31 -34.69
C ASN A 32 14.11 5.82 -33.31
N ASP A 33 15.42 5.95 -33.11
CA ASP A 33 16.05 6.53 -31.90
C ASP A 33 15.72 8.03 -31.67
N ALA A 34 14.83 8.63 -32.47
CA ALA A 34 14.57 10.08 -32.49
C ALA A 34 13.77 10.60 -31.28
N ASN A 35 13.10 9.73 -30.53
CA ASN A 35 12.18 10.10 -29.45
C ASN A 35 12.52 9.44 -28.08
N SER A 36 13.72 8.88 -27.91
CA SER A 36 14.17 8.27 -26.66
C SER A 36 14.97 9.28 -25.82
N TYR A 37 14.71 9.32 -24.51
CA TYR A 37 15.38 10.23 -23.56
C TYR A 37 15.87 9.42 -22.36
N GLU A 38 17.18 9.22 -22.26
CA GLU A 38 17.82 8.47 -21.17
C GLU A 38 17.70 9.24 -19.84
N ALA A 39 17.48 8.54 -18.71
CA ALA A 39 17.30 9.17 -17.41
C ALA A 39 18.58 9.86 -16.91
N GLU A 40 19.75 9.28 -17.21
CA GLU A 40 21.07 9.76 -16.81
C GLU A 40 21.64 10.88 -17.70
N ALA A 41 20.91 11.32 -18.72
CA ALA A 41 21.39 12.35 -19.64
C ALA A 41 21.81 13.63 -18.88
N GLU A 42 22.99 14.18 -19.18
CA GLU A 42 23.56 15.35 -18.47
C GLU A 42 22.67 16.61 -18.48
N GLY A 43 21.67 16.67 -19.36
CA GLY A 43 20.68 17.74 -19.42
C GLY A 43 19.56 17.63 -18.39
N ASN A 44 19.34 16.46 -17.79
CA ASN A 44 18.28 16.21 -16.82
C ASN A 44 18.60 16.81 -15.43
N THR A 45 17.59 16.98 -14.58
CA THR A 45 17.76 17.52 -13.23
C THR A 45 17.37 16.48 -12.19
N LEU A 46 18.29 16.18 -11.27
CA LEU A 46 18.06 15.28 -10.14
C LEU A 46 17.90 16.09 -8.86
N SER A 47 17.01 15.65 -7.96
CA SER A 47 16.80 16.25 -6.64
C SER A 47 16.68 15.19 -5.54
N GLY A 48 16.88 15.59 -4.28
CA GLY A 48 16.89 14.69 -3.14
C GLY A 48 18.07 13.70 -3.19
N ASN A 49 17.76 12.42 -3.11
CA ASN A 49 18.69 11.29 -3.18
C ASN A 49 18.80 10.69 -4.60
N ALA A 50 18.04 11.20 -5.58
CA ALA A 50 18.06 10.71 -6.96
C ALA A 50 19.48 10.82 -7.55
N SER A 51 20.00 9.71 -8.06
CA SER A 51 21.38 9.62 -8.56
C SER A 51 21.54 8.61 -9.68
N VAL A 52 22.46 8.91 -10.61
CA VAL A 52 22.83 8.00 -11.70
C VAL A 52 23.63 6.82 -11.14
N SER A 53 23.22 5.62 -11.49
CA SER A 53 23.89 4.35 -11.18
C SER A 53 24.07 3.51 -12.44
N ASP A 54 25.10 2.66 -12.46
CA ASP A 54 25.30 1.73 -13.57
C ASP A 54 24.26 0.60 -13.49
N SER A 55 23.67 0.25 -14.63
CA SER A 55 22.70 -0.84 -14.76
C SER A 55 22.87 -1.51 -16.12
N PRO A 56 23.50 -2.70 -16.18
CA PRO A 56 23.83 -3.37 -17.45
C PRO A 56 22.63 -3.74 -18.32
N SER A 57 21.44 -3.78 -17.74
CA SER A 57 20.16 -4.08 -18.38
C SER A 57 19.40 -2.86 -18.89
N ALA A 58 19.71 -1.68 -18.34
CA ALA A 58 19.13 -0.40 -18.75
C ALA A 58 19.75 0.12 -20.06
N SER A 59 19.02 1.01 -20.73
CA SER A 59 19.54 1.85 -21.81
C SER A 59 20.76 2.65 -21.33
N GLY A 60 21.66 3.00 -22.25
CA GLY A 60 22.95 3.62 -21.89
C GLY A 60 23.89 2.76 -21.00
N GLY A 61 23.42 1.62 -20.48
CA GLY A 61 24.05 0.88 -19.38
C GLY A 61 23.87 1.54 -18.01
N LYS A 62 22.89 2.43 -17.85
CA LYS A 62 22.71 3.29 -16.66
C LYS A 62 21.24 3.54 -16.35
N LYS A 63 20.96 3.89 -15.09
CA LYS A 63 19.63 4.28 -14.60
C LYS A 63 19.75 5.38 -13.54
N VAL A 64 18.67 6.10 -13.30
CA VAL A 64 18.53 7.00 -12.15
C VAL A 64 17.80 6.26 -11.05
N GLY A 65 18.53 5.89 -10.00
CA GLY A 65 17.98 5.30 -8.80
C GLY A 65 18.01 6.25 -7.62
N GLY A 66 17.78 5.73 -6.42
CA GLY A 66 17.76 6.55 -5.20
C GLY A 66 16.53 7.44 -5.07
N MET A 67 15.43 7.08 -5.74
CA MET A 67 14.17 7.80 -5.72
C MET A 67 13.41 7.55 -4.39
N TYR A 68 13.84 8.21 -3.31
CA TYR A 68 13.16 8.18 -1.99
C TYR A 68 13.44 9.44 -1.12
N GLN A 69 12.56 9.74 -0.16
CA GLN A 69 12.59 10.93 0.74
C GLN A 69 12.54 12.31 0.04
N GLY A 70 11.62 12.51 -0.90
CA GLY A 70 11.44 13.78 -1.64
C GLY A 70 12.38 13.93 -2.84
N SER A 71 12.85 12.81 -3.38
CA SER A 71 13.68 12.71 -4.58
C SER A 71 12.89 12.89 -5.86
N SER A 72 13.55 13.40 -6.90
CA SER A 72 12.97 13.50 -8.23
C SER A 72 13.99 13.43 -9.36
N LEU A 73 13.52 12.99 -10.52
CA LEU A 73 14.17 13.04 -11.82
C LEU A 73 13.32 13.91 -12.75
N GLN A 74 13.88 15.01 -13.25
CA GLN A 74 13.26 15.80 -14.31
C GLN A 74 14.01 15.61 -15.63
N PHE A 75 13.36 14.97 -16.59
CA PHE A 75 13.76 14.99 -17.98
C PHE A 75 13.57 16.40 -18.53
N ASN A 76 14.62 16.95 -19.13
CA ASN A 76 14.60 18.30 -19.71
C ASN A 76 14.77 18.24 -21.23
N ASN A 77 14.14 19.19 -21.93
CA ASN A 77 14.17 19.30 -23.39
C ASN A 77 13.54 18.11 -24.14
N VAL A 78 12.54 17.49 -23.52
CA VAL A 78 11.69 16.49 -24.19
C VAL A 78 10.94 17.20 -25.32
N THR A 79 11.36 16.95 -26.56
CA THR A 79 10.90 17.72 -27.72
C THR A 79 9.86 16.94 -28.50
N VAL A 80 8.73 17.59 -28.79
CA VAL A 80 7.67 17.07 -29.67
C VAL A 80 7.34 18.08 -30.76
N SER A 81 6.86 17.62 -31.91
CA SER A 81 6.56 18.47 -33.07
C SER A 81 5.32 19.35 -32.88
N GLU A 82 4.33 18.87 -32.13
CA GLU A 82 3.01 19.47 -32.00
C GLU A 82 2.55 19.45 -30.54
N SER A 83 1.55 20.26 -30.19
CA SER A 83 0.97 20.24 -28.85
C SER A 83 -0.11 19.18 -28.81
N GLY A 84 0.01 18.22 -27.90
CA GLY A 84 -0.86 17.05 -27.90
C GLY A 84 -0.57 16.17 -26.70
N SER A 85 -1.02 14.93 -26.74
CA SER A 85 -0.83 14.01 -25.62
C SER A 85 -0.15 12.75 -26.09
N TYR A 86 0.96 12.45 -25.42
CA TYR A 86 1.90 11.45 -25.89
C TYR A 86 1.89 10.28 -24.92
N LYS A 87 1.96 9.06 -25.47
CA LYS A 87 2.31 7.89 -24.67
C LYS A 87 3.79 8.05 -24.29
N VAL A 88 4.07 7.98 -23.01
CA VAL A 88 5.41 8.07 -22.44
C VAL A 88 5.69 6.72 -21.80
N ASP A 89 6.44 5.89 -22.50
CA ASP A 89 6.86 4.59 -21.98
C ASP A 89 8.00 4.84 -20.99
N VAL A 90 7.69 4.76 -19.70
CA VAL A 90 8.68 4.86 -18.62
C VAL A 90 9.32 3.49 -18.48
N TYR A 91 10.59 3.38 -18.85
CA TYR A 91 11.40 2.19 -18.60
C TYR A 91 11.94 2.30 -17.18
N TYR A 92 11.70 1.28 -16.37
CA TYR A 92 11.95 1.31 -14.92
C TYR A 92 12.42 -0.05 -14.42
N ILE A 93 13.03 -0.06 -13.24
CA ILE A 93 13.47 -1.27 -12.54
C ILE A 93 12.99 -1.19 -11.09
N SER A 94 12.25 -2.21 -10.63
CA SER A 94 11.71 -2.27 -9.28
C SER A 94 11.47 -3.71 -8.81
N GLY A 95 12.40 -4.30 -8.07
CA GLY A 95 12.30 -5.69 -7.58
C GLY A 95 11.23 -5.94 -6.50
N ASP A 96 10.59 -4.88 -5.99
CA ASP A 96 9.32 -4.90 -5.25
C ASP A 96 8.36 -3.82 -5.82
N PRO A 97 7.02 -3.90 -5.58
CA PRO A 97 6.08 -2.92 -6.12
C PRO A 97 6.36 -1.55 -5.51
N ARG A 98 6.60 -0.54 -6.36
CA ARG A 98 6.92 0.82 -5.92
C ARG A 98 6.22 1.87 -6.76
N PRO A 99 5.51 2.83 -6.13
CA PRO A 99 4.90 3.93 -6.84
C PRO A 99 5.89 5.01 -7.24
N PHE A 100 5.54 5.80 -8.25
CA PHE A 100 6.13 7.12 -8.49
C PHE A 100 5.04 8.13 -8.88
N ASN A 101 5.27 9.41 -8.62
CA ASN A 101 4.52 10.48 -9.25
C ASN A 101 5.17 10.82 -10.60
N ILE A 102 4.39 11.11 -11.64
CA ILE A 102 4.90 11.71 -12.88
C ILE A 102 4.05 12.91 -13.32
N SER A 103 4.67 13.92 -13.93
CA SER A 103 4.00 15.11 -14.46
C SER A 103 4.77 15.71 -15.62
N ALA A 104 4.08 16.43 -16.52
CA ALA A 104 4.72 17.22 -17.56
C ALA A 104 4.55 18.72 -17.30
N ASN A 105 5.56 19.51 -17.65
CA ASN A 105 5.54 20.99 -17.68
C ASN A 105 5.08 21.67 -16.37
N GLY A 106 5.31 21.03 -15.21
CA GLY A 106 4.85 21.52 -13.91
C GLY A 106 3.33 21.38 -13.66
N GLY A 107 2.64 20.56 -14.46
CA GLY A 107 1.23 20.22 -14.28
C GLY A 107 0.98 19.26 -13.11
N SER A 108 -0.26 18.75 -13.02
CA SER A 108 -0.66 17.82 -11.96
C SER A 108 0.17 16.53 -11.97
N LYS A 109 0.59 16.10 -10.77
CA LYS A 109 1.24 14.81 -10.56
C LYS A 109 0.24 13.66 -10.71
N GLN A 110 0.65 12.64 -11.44
CA GLN A 110 -0.04 11.37 -11.67
C GLN A 110 0.64 10.31 -10.80
N PHE A 111 -0.09 9.69 -9.87
CA PHE A 111 0.46 8.69 -8.95
C PHE A 111 0.38 7.29 -9.57
N GLU A 112 1.49 6.85 -10.17
CA GLU A 112 1.65 5.57 -10.85
C GLU A 112 2.08 4.49 -9.86
N GLU A 113 1.53 3.28 -10.00
CA GLU A 113 1.96 2.07 -9.28
C GLU A 113 2.34 1.00 -10.32
N PRO A 114 3.53 1.12 -10.93
CA PRO A 114 4.00 0.09 -11.86
C PRO A 114 4.16 -1.25 -11.14
N PRO A 115 3.83 -2.38 -11.81
CA PRO A 115 4.10 -3.71 -11.27
C PRO A 115 5.59 -3.87 -10.93
N LYS A 116 5.92 -4.73 -9.97
CA LYS A 116 7.34 -5.06 -9.76
C LYS A 116 7.93 -5.68 -11.03
N THR A 117 9.17 -5.34 -11.33
CA THR A 117 9.98 -6.10 -12.29
C THR A 117 10.37 -7.44 -11.68
N VAL A 118 10.90 -8.36 -12.50
CA VAL A 118 11.29 -9.71 -12.06
C VAL A 118 12.24 -9.66 -10.86
N ASP A 119 13.17 -8.71 -10.91
CA ASP A 119 14.18 -8.39 -9.89
C ASP A 119 14.69 -6.95 -10.10
N TRP A 120 15.70 -6.55 -9.30
CA TRP A 120 16.37 -5.25 -9.37
C TRP A 120 17.35 -5.07 -10.55
N ASP A 121 17.42 -6.07 -11.44
CA ASP A 121 18.30 -6.14 -12.59
C ASP A 121 17.52 -6.25 -13.92
N THR A 122 16.18 -6.35 -13.88
CA THR A 122 15.32 -6.48 -15.06
C THR A 122 14.57 -5.18 -15.34
N VAL A 123 14.73 -4.61 -16.52
CA VAL A 123 13.95 -3.45 -16.98
C VAL A 123 12.52 -3.89 -17.34
N GLY A 124 11.55 -3.27 -16.69
CA GLY A 124 10.15 -3.24 -17.11
C GLY A 124 9.84 -1.94 -17.86
N SER A 125 8.67 -1.89 -18.48
CA SER A 125 8.13 -0.68 -19.12
C SER A 125 6.72 -0.42 -18.63
N TYR A 126 6.44 0.81 -18.22
CA TYR A 126 5.12 1.25 -17.78
C TYR A 126 4.70 2.49 -18.58
N THR A 127 3.62 2.36 -19.35
CA THR A 127 3.16 3.41 -20.26
C THR A 127 2.24 4.38 -19.53
N VAL A 128 2.67 5.64 -19.41
CA VAL A 128 1.79 6.72 -18.95
C VAL A 128 1.36 7.61 -20.13
N THR A 129 0.44 8.53 -19.88
CA THR A 129 0.04 9.55 -20.88
C THR A 129 0.31 10.93 -20.31
N LEU A 130 1.05 11.77 -21.04
CA LEU A 130 1.39 13.12 -20.60
C LEU A 130 1.02 14.17 -21.67
N PRO A 131 0.43 15.31 -21.27
CA PRO A 131 0.22 16.44 -22.17
C PRO A 131 1.54 17.19 -22.40
N LEU A 132 1.98 17.24 -23.66
CA LEU A 132 3.21 17.92 -24.08
C LEU A 132 2.87 19.05 -25.06
N ASN A 133 3.59 20.16 -24.97
CA ASN A 133 3.49 21.31 -25.84
C ASN A 133 4.43 21.15 -27.04
N ALA A 134 4.06 21.70 -28.20
CA ALA A 134 4.93 21.82 -29.36
C ALA A 134 6.26 22.48 -29.00
N GLY A 135 7.38 21.84 -29.36
CA GLY A 135 8.71 22.22 -28.93
C GLY A 135 9.15 21.50 -27.65
N SER A 136 9.86 22.21 -26.78
CA SER A 136 10.58 21.67 -25.62
C SER A 136 9.71 21.59 -24.37
N ASN A 137 9.77 20.45 -23.67
CA ASN A 137 9.00 20.14 -22.46
C ASN A 137 9.91 19.68 -21.32
N THR A 138 9.35 19.68 -20.11
CA THR A 138 9.90 18.94 -18.96
C THR A 138 8.96 17.81 -18.56
N ILE A 139 9.52 16.68 -18.14
CA ILE A 139 8.78 15.57 -17.51
C ILE A 139 9.46 15.27 -16.17
N LEU A 140 8.72 15.46 -15.08
CA LEU A 140 9.18 15.25 -13.70
C LEU A 140 8.60 13.94 -13.18
N ILE A 141 9.47 13.00 -12.82
CA ILE A 141 9.16 11.84 -11.96
C ILE A 141 9.63 12.17 -10.55
N ASP A 142 8.80 11.94 -9.53
CA ASP A 142 9.20 12.03 -8.12
C ASP A 142 8.69 10.85 -7.29
N ASP A 143 9.30 10.66 -6.13
CA ASP A 143 9.10 9.46 -5.30
C ASP A 143 7.81 9.42 -4.48
N ASN A 144 6.94 10.43 -4.59
CA ASN A 144 5.74 10.58 -3.78
C ASN A 144 5.97 10.57 -2.24
N ASN A 145 7.16 10.97 -1.78
CA ASN A 145 7.63 10.80 -0.39
C ASN A 145 7.67 9.33 0.08
N TRP A 146 7.80 8.38 -0.85
CA TRP A 146 7.91 6.95 -0.60
C TRP A 146 9.18 6.40 -1.28
N TYR A 147 9.31 5.08 -1.39
CA TYR A 147 10.31 4.46 -2.27
C TYR A 147 9.71 4.29 -3.67
N SER A 148 10.36 4.86 -4.67
CA SER A 148 10.04 4.73 -6.10
C SER A 148 10.94 3.71 -6.80
N PRO A 149 10.56 3.21 -7.99
CA PRO A 149 11.45 2.52 -8.91
C PRO A 149 12.69 3.34 -9.26
N ASP A 150 13.72 2.65 -9.74
CA ASP A 150 14.78 3.28 -10.52
C ASP A 150 14.28 3.48 -11.96
N ILE A 151 14.62 4.61 -12.58
CA ILE A 151 14.18 4.96 -13.95
C ILE A 151 15.35 4.79 -14.92
N ASP A 152 15.17 3.98 -15.96
CA ASP A 152 16.11 3.77 -17.05
C ASP A 152 16.00 4.92 -18.07
N LYS A 153 14.82 5.08 -18.67
CA LYS A 153 14.55 6.11 -19.67
C LYS A 153 13.07 6.41 -19.82
N ILE A 154 12.76 7.40 -20.65
CA ILE A 154 11.43 7.54 -21.26
C ILE A 154 11.52 7.45 -22.78
N VAL A 155 10.54 6.81 -23.40
CA VAL A 155 10.34 6.87 -24.86
C VAL A 155 9.02 7.59 -25.15
N ILE A 156 9.10 8.64 -25.96
CA ILE A 156 7.92 9.37 -26.43
C ILE A 156 7.43 8.69 -27.71
N VAL A 157 6.39 7.87 -27.59
CA VAL A 157 5.73 7.33 -28.79
C VAL A 157 5.07 8.52 -29.47
N GLY A 158 5.40 8.74 -30.75
CA GLY A 158 4.84 9.85 -31.51
C GLY A 158 3.31 9.77 -31.58
N LEU A 159 2.66 10.90 -31.82
CA LEU A 159 1.31 10.88 -32.38
C LEU A 159 1.41 10.01 -33.65
N GLU A 160 0.57 8.98 -33.76
CA GLU A 160 0.37 8.36 -35.07
C GLU A 160 -0.19 9.44 -36.01
N ASP A 161 0.21 9.40 -37.29
CA ASP A 161 -0.07 10.49 -38.24
C ASP A 161 -1.57 10.86 -38.20
N ASN A 162 -1.84 12.11 -37.81
CA ASN A 162 -3.17 12.72 -37.61
C ASN A 162 -3.95 12.28 -36.35
N GLU A 163 -3.55 12.78 -35.17
CA GLU A 163 -4.53 13.53 -34.36
C GLU A 163 -4.72 14.91 -35.02
N GLU A 164 -5.52 14.95 -36.09
CA GLU A 164 -6.17 16.21 -36.49
C GLU A 164 -6.96 16.76 -35.28
N GLU A 165 -7.16 18.09 -35.21
CA GLU A 165 -8.28 18.69 -34.45
C GLU A 165 -9.51 17.80 -34.68
N PRO A 166 -10.06 17.19 -33.61
CA PRO A 166 -10.59 15.83 -33.64
C PRO A 166 -11.44 15.60 -34.87
N GLY A 167 -11.03 14.62 -35.69
CA GLY A 167 -11.80 14.15 -36.84
C GLY A 167 -13.25 14.05 -36.41
N ASN A 168 -14.09 14.94 -36.96
CA ASN A 168 -15.30 15.38 -36.27
C ASN A 168 -16.17 14.15 -36.00
N PRO A 169 -16.42 13.74 -34.73
CA PRO A 169 -17.09 12.47 -34.46
C PRO A 169 -18.49 12.39 -35.07
N ASN A 170 -19.06 13.55 -35.40
CA ASN A 170 -20.26 13.71 -36.20
C ASN A 170 -20.22 13.02 -37.59
N GLU A 171 -19.06 12.64 -38.16
CA GLU A 171 -18.99 11.88 -39.41
C GLU A 171 -19.18 10.36 -39.21
N GLU A 172 -18.85 9.81 -38.04
CA GLU A 172 -19.09 8.39 -37.72
C GLU A 172 -20.42 8.16 -36.99
N ASP A 173 -20.89 9.17 -36.25
CA ASP A 173 -22.20 9.20 -35.60
C ASP A 173 -23.33 9.72 -36.53
N ASP A 174 -23.08 10.01 -37.82
CA ASP A 174 -24.14 10.43 -38.75
C ASP A 174 -25.10 9.28 -39.06
N LEU A 175 -26.20 9.23 -38.29
CA LEU A 175 -27.33 8.34 -38.56
C LEU A 175 -28.05 8.70 -39.88
N GLY A 176 -27.79 9.87 -40.46
CA GLY A 176 -28.39 10.34 -41.71
C GLY A 176 -29.75 11.01 -41.47
N ILE A 177 -30.71 10.74 -42.38
CA ILE A 177 -32.03 11.38 -42.32
C ILE A 177 -32.94 10.59 -41.36
N PRO A 178 -33.64 11.24 -40.41
CA PRO A 178 -34.63 10.60 -39.56
C PRO A 178 -35.85 10.14 -40.36
N GLY A 179 -36.31 8.93 -40.04
CA GLY A 179 -37.53 8.29 -40.55
C GLY A 179 -38.69 8.40 -39.57
N ASP A 180 -39.35 7.27 -39.29
CA ASP A 180 -40.48 7.21 -38.36
C ASP A 180 -40.00 7.16 -36.89
N THR A 181 -40.72 7.85 -36.00
CA THR A 181 -40.53 7.74 -34.54
C THR A 181 -41.63 6.87 -33.94
N HIS A 182 -41.22 5.79 -33.30
CA HIS A 182 -42.05 4.89 -32.51
C HIS A 182 -41.96 5.25 -31.01
N GLN A 183 -43.05 5.03 -30.27
CA GLN A 183 -43.19 5.40 -28.86
C GLN A 183 -43.53 4.16 -28.03
N TYR A 184 -42.77 3.96 -26.95
CA TYR A 184 -42.85 2.83 -26.02
C TYR A 184 -42.89 3.38 -24.59
N GLY A 185 -44.09 3.73 -24.11
CA GLY A 185 -44.24 4.46 -22.85
C GLY A 185 -43.61 5.84 -22.94
N ALA A 186 -42.67 6.14 -22.03
CA ALA A 186 -41.84 7.34 -22.07
C ALA A 186 -40.59 7.25 -22.99
N ILE A 187 -40.31 6.10 -23.60
CA ILE A 187 -39.14 5.89 -24.47
C ILE A 187 -39.54 6.11 -25.93
N SER A 188 -38.77 6.92 -26.65
CA SER A 188 -38.89 7.06 -28.10
C SER A 188 -37.78 6.31 -28.83
N VAL A 189 -38.11 5.69 -29.96
CA VAL A 189 -37.17 5.07 -30.89
C VAL A 189 -37.42 5.69 -32.25
N THR A 190 -36.46 6.45 -32.76
CA THR A 190 -36.51 7.04 -34.10
C THR A 190 -35.62 6.24 -35.02
N ASP A 191 -36.19 5.72 -36.09
CA ASP A 191 -35.46 5.09 -37.18
C ASP A 191 -34.70 6.16 -37.96
N TYR A 192 -33.52 5.84 -38.46
CA TYR A 192 -32.69 6.72 -39.28
C TYR A 192 -32.14 5.94 -40.49
N THR A 193 -31.67 6.67 -41.51
CA THR A 193 -31.15 6.06 -42.75
C THR A 193 -30.04 5.04 -42.52
N TYR A 194 -29.18 5.29 -41.51
CA TYR A 194 -28.03 4.46 -41.16
C TYR A 194 -28.13 3.83 -39.77
N GLY A 195 -29.25 3.98 -39.05
CA GLY A 195 -29.32 3.46 -37.68
C GLY A 195 -30.56 3.86 -36.88
N PHE A 196 -30.39 4.03 -35.57
CA PHE A 196 -31.46 4.34 -34.62
C PHE A 196 -31.01 5.41 -33.61
N LEU A 197 -31.97 6.23 -33.16
CA LEU A 197 -31.83 7.07 -31.97
C LEU A 197 -32.89 6.65 -30.95
N ILE A 198 -32.46 6.22 -29.77
CA ILE A 198 -33.32 5.83 -28.65
C ILE A 198 -33.21 6.92 -27.58
N SER A 199 -34.32 7.41 -27.03
CA SER A 199 -34.27 8.43 -25.96
C SER A 199 -35.41 8.33 -24.96
N ASN A 200 -35.15 8.80 -23.75
CA ASN A 200 -36.15 9.09 -22.70
C ASN A 200 -35.95 10.53 -22.18
N GLU A 201 -36.53 10.91 -21.03
CA GLU A 201 -36.34 12.26 -20.48
C GLU A 201 -34.95 12.53 -19.86
N HIS A 202 -34.07 11.52 -19.81
CA HIS A 202 -32.76 11.59 -19.15
C HIS A 202 -31.57 11.45 -20.10
N TYR A 203 -31.65 10.54 -21.08
CA TYR A 203 -30.56 10.19 -21.99
C TYR A 203 -31.02 9.88 -23.41
N GLU A 204 -30.06 9.90 -24.33
CA GLU A 204 -30.19 9.42 -25.71
C GLU A 204 -29.06 8.44 -26.02
N VAL A 205 -29.36 7.38 -26.79
CA VAL A 205 -28.39 6.43 -27.33
C VAL A 205 -28.58 6.35 -28.85
N SER A 206 -27.56 6.77 -29.59
CA SER A 206 -27.45 6.55 -31.03
C SER A 206 -26.80 5.21 -31.32
N TYR A 207 -27.21 4.53 -32.39
CA TYR A 207 -26.58 3.32 -32.88
C TYR A 207 -26.53 3.31 -34.39
N ASN A 208 -25.33 3.27 -34.97
CA ASN A 208 -25.08 3.27 -36.41
C ASN A 208 -24.92 1.82 -36.92
N THR A 209 -25.87 1.38 -37.75
CA THR A 209 -25.88 0.04 -38.38
C THR A 209 -24.96 -0.08 -39.59
N GLN A 210 -24.41 1.01 -40.12
CA GLN A 210 -23.39 0.96 -41.16
C GLN A 210 -21.97 0.73 -40.59
N THR A 211 -21.69 1.22 -39.39
CA THR A 211 -20.35 1.14 -38.75
C THR A 211 -20.30 0.20 -37.54
N GLY A 212 -21.45 -0.17 -36.97
CA GLY A 212 -21.53 -0.97 -35.74
C GLY A 212 -21.18 -0.20 -34.46
N LEU A 213 -21.12 1.13 -34.54
CA LEU A 213 -20.76 2.04 -33.44
C LEU A 213 -22.00 2.63 -32.76
N ALA A 214 -21.87 2.97 -31.47
CA ALA A 214 -22.89 3.66 -30.69
C ALA A 214 -22.35 4.94 -30.01
N GLY A 215 -23.26 5.87 -29.73
CA GLY A 215 -22.97 7.11 -29.00
C GLY A 215 -23.97 7.33 -27.87
N TYR A 216 -23.50 7.77 -26.70
CA TYR A 216 -24.33 7.94 -25.50
C TYR A 216 -24.36 9.40 -25.06
N SER A 217 -25.55 9.95 -24.84
CA SER A 217 -25.81 11.36 -24.55
C SER A 217 -26.70 11.55 -23.33
N TRP A 218 -26.47 12.65 -22.60
CA TRP A 218 -27.35 13.14 -21.55
C TRP A 218 -27.72 14.61 -21.82
N ALA A 219 -28.56 15.20 -20.97
CA ALA A 219 -29.08 16.56 -21.16
C ALA A 219 -28.02 17.67 -21.30
N ASP A 220 -26.78 17.43 -20.87
CA ASP A 220 -25.63 18.33 -21.00
C ASP A 220 -24.61 17.91 -22.09
N GLY A 221 -25.01 17.01 -23.00
CA GLY A 221 -24.30 16.68 -24.23
C GLY A 221 -23.99 15.19 -24.42
N GLN A 222 -23.43 14.86 -25.60
CA GLN A 222 -22.91 13.53 -25.91
C GLN A 222 -21.63 13.26 -25.12
N LYS A 223 -21.63 12.16 -24.36
CA LYS A 223 -20.60 11.80 -23.38
C LYS A 223 -19.67 10.69 -23.84
N LEU A 224 -20.19 9.68 -24.55
CA LEU A 224 -19.40 8.63 -25.19
C LEU A 224 -19.66 8.61 -26.70
N ARG A 225 -18.63 8.37 -27.51
CA ARG A 225 -18.69 8.34 -28.98
C ARG A 225 -17.84 7.20 -29.53
N GLY A 226 -18.32 6.51 -30.57
CA GLY A 226 -17.59 5.40 -31.16
C GLY A 226 -17.56 4.14 -30.28
N VAL A 227 -18.59 3.91 -29.46
CA VAL A 227 -18.68 2.73 -28.59
C VAL A 227 -18.91 1.48 -29.43
N TYR A 228 -18.07 0.46 -29.24
CA TYR A 228 -18.21 -0.87 -29.82
C TYR A 228 -18.04 -1.96 -28.75
N SER A 229 -17.93 -3.23 -29.16
CA SER A 229 -17.74 -4.36 -28.25
C SER A 229 -16.66 -5.32 -28.78
N SER A 230 -16.05 -6.13 -27.91
CA SER A 230 -15.01 -7.08 -28.31
C SER A 230 -15.02 -8.39 -27.52
N ILE A 231 -14.40 -9.43 -28.07
CA ILE A 231 -14.19 -10.74 -27.40
C ILE A 231 -12.83 -11.32 -27.80
N LYS A 232 -12.16 -12.03 -26.89
CA LYS A 232 -10.92 -12.77 -27.19
C LYS A 232 -11.25 -14.16 -27.75
N MET A 233 -10.74 -14.48 -28.93
CA MET A 233 -10.91 -15.77 -29.62
C MET A 233 -9.54 -16.42 -29.85
N GLY A 234 -9.17 -17.39 -29.00
CA GLY A 234 -7.77 -17.82 -28.92
C GLY A 234 -6.91 -16.68 -28.39
N GLU A 235 -5.86 -16.27 -29.12
CA GLU A 235 -5.08 -15.06 -28.79
C GLU A 235 -5.54 -13.80 -29.56
N ALA A 236 -6.50 -13.91 -30.49
CA ALA A 236 -6.94 -12.77 -31.29
C ALA A 236 -8.09 -12.02 -30.58
N LEU A 237 -7.97 -10.69 -30.47
CA LEU A 237 -9.11 -9.84 -30.15
C LEU A 237 -10.01 -9.70 -31.38
N VAL A 238 -11.33 -9.80 -31.19
CA VAL A 238 -12.33 -9.71 -32.25
C VAL A 238 -13.30 -8.58 -31.89
N GLU A 239 -13.24 -7.48 -32.64
CA GLU A 239 -13.99 -6.25 -32.39
C GLU A 239 -15.25 -6.16 -33.27
N SER A 240 -16.36 -5.66 -32.73
CA SER A 240 -17.68 -5.65 -33.39
C SER A 240 -17.81 -4.68 -34.56
N LYS A 241 -16.95 -3.64 -34.60
CA LYS A 241 -16.76 -2.71 -35.73
C LYS A 241 -16.06 -3.37 -36.94
N ASP A 242 -15.27 -4.43 -36.73
CA ASP A 242 -14.55 -5.16 -37.79
C ASP A 242 -15.40 -6.28 -38.42
N TYR A 243 -16.73 -6.15 -38.39
CA TYR A 243 -17.66 -7.13 -38.96
C TYR A 243 -18.22 -6.62 -40.29
N GLU A 244 -18.52 -7.55 -41.20
CA GLU A 244 -18.95 -7.24 -42.57
C GLU A 244 -20.41 -6.76 -42.66
N SER A 245 -21.18 -6.95 -41.58
CA SER A 245 -22.60 -6.62 -41.49
C SER A 245 -22.98 -6.37 -40.04
N HIS A 246 -23.69 -5.27 -39.80
CA HIS A 246 -24.34 -4.93 -38.53
C HIS A 246 -25.83 -4.70 -38.79
N ALA A 247 -26.71 -5.22 -37.93
CA ALA A 247 -28.15 -5.06 -38.10
C ALA A 247 -28.89 -5.13 -36.75
N SER A 248 -30.04 -4.47 -36.65
CA SER A 248 -30.99 -4.72 -35.56
C SER A 248 -31.47 -6.18 -35.58
N ALA A 249 -31.48 -6.86 -34.43
CA ALA A 249 -31.94 -8.24 -34.26
C ALA A 249 -33.48 -8.39 -34.30
N GLY A 250 -34.20 -7.36 -34.70
CA GLY A 250 -35.66 -7.25 -34.69
C GLY A 250 -36.12 -5.84 -34.31
N ALA A 251 -37.43 -5.65 -34.21
CA ALA A 251 -38.01 -4.43 -33.63
C ALA A 251 -37.78 -4.39 -32.10
N PRO A 252 -37.79 -3.21 -31.47
CA PRO A 252 -37.72 -3.09 -30.01
C PRO A 252 -38.80 -3.93 -29.31
N ARG A 253 -38.39 -4.64 -28.26
CA ARG A 253 -39.25 -5.53 -27.46
C ARG A 253 -39.58 -4.86 -26.13
N GLU A 254 -40.86 -4.62 -25.85
CA GLU A 254 -41.29 -4.17 -24.52
C GLU A 254 -40.78 -5.13 -23.43
N LEU A 255 -40.29 -4.55 -22.33
CA LEU A 255 -39.88 -5.26 -21.12
C LEU A 255 -40.54 -4.65 -19.89
N GLU A 256 -40.82 -5.50 -18.90
CA GLU A 256 -41.16 -5.13 -17.53
C GLU A 256 -40.44 -6.15 -16.65
N ASP A 257 -39.39 -5.71 -15.96
CA ASP A 257 -38.58 -6.50 -15.03
C ASP A 257 -38.41 -5.77 -13.69
N GLU A 258 -37.59 -6.30 -12.77
CA GLU A 258 -37.39 -5.72 -11.43
C GLU A 258 -36.72 -4.33 -11.45
N PHE A 259 -36.09 -3.91 -12.56
CA PHE A 259 -35.62 -2.53 -12.72
C PHE A 259 -36.77 -1.59 -13.10
N GLY A 260 -37.73 -2.06 -13.89
CA GLY A 260 -38.93 -1.31 -14.25
C GLY A 260 -39.46 -1.63 -15.64
N LYS A 261 -40.20 -0.68 -16.21
CA LYS A 261 -40.76 -0.75 -17.56
C LYS A 261 -39.82 -0.13 -18.57
N GLY A 262 -39.81 -0.67 -19.78
CA GLY A 262 -38.96 -0.16 -20.85
C GLY A 262 -38.94 -1.01 -22.11
N ILE A 263 -37.82 -0.99 -22.82
CA ILE A 263 -37.59 -1.79 -24.04
C ILE A 263 -36.21 -2.46 -24.05
N GLU A 264 -36.16 -3.64 -24.65
CA GLU A 264 -34.92 -4.33 -25.04
C GLU A 264 -34.73 -4.18 -26.55
N LEU A 265 -33.54 -3.74 -26.95
CA LEU A 265 -33.12 -3.65 -28.34
C LEU A 265 -31.76 -4.33 -28.48
N ALA A 266 -31.56 -5.10 -29.54
CA ALA A 266 -30.31 -5.83 -29.75
C ALA A 266 -29.82 -5.65 -31.18
N PHE A 267 -28.50 -5.67 -31.34
CA PHE A 267 -27.80 -5.52 -32.61
C PHE A 267 -26.90 -6.73 -32.82
N VAL A 268 -26.88 -7.27 -34.03
CA VAL A 268 -26.10 -8.44 -34.43
C VAL A 268 -25.03 -8.06 -35.44
N HIS A 269 -23.81 -8.53 -35.20
CA HIS A 269 -22.66 -8.35 -36.06
C HIS A 269 -22.26 -9.73 -36.61
N THR A 270 -22.18 -9.87 -37.94
CA THR A 270 -21.92 -11.15 -38.61
C THR A 270 -20.83 -11.05 -39.68
N SER A 271 -19.88 -11.99 -39.66
CA SER A 271 -18.78 -12.13 -40.61
C SER A 271 -18.46 -13.60 -40.83
N ALA A 272 -18.01 -13.96 -42.04
CA ALA A 272 -17.64 -15.34 -42.33
C ALA A 272 -16.48 -15.82 -41.43
N GLY A 273 -16.69 -16.94 -40.71
CA GLY A 273 -15.67 -17.56 -39.87
C GLY A 273 -15.44 -16.93 -38.49
N LYS A 274 -16.19 -15.87 -38.12
CA LYS A 274 -16.24 -15.30 -36.76
C LYS A 274 -17.52 -15.78 -36.04
N PRO A 275 -17.57 -15.81 -34.68
CA PRO A 275 -18.84 -15.95 -33.97
C PRO A 275 -19.74 -14.74 -34.26
N THR A 276 -21.06 -14.94 -34.19
CA THR A 276 -22.02 -13.82 -34.23
C THR A 276 -21.95 -13.07 -32.92
N LEU A 277 -21.68 -11.77 -32.96
CA LEU A 277 -21.76 -10.91 -31.78
C LEU A 277 -23.16 -10.32 -31.70
N LYS A 278 -23.78 -10.37 -30.52
CA LYS A 278 -25.10 -9.80 -30.24
C LYS A 278 -24.96 -8.83 -29.07
N GLN A 279 -24.90 -7.53 -29.35
CA GLN A 279 -24.93 -6.49 -28.32
C GLN A 279 -26.40 -6.23 -27.94
N VAL A 280 -26.71 -6.15 -26.66
CA VAL A 280 -28.09 -6.02 -26.14
C VAL A 280 -28.17 -4.83 -25.21
N TYR A 281 -29.13 -3.94 -25.43
CA TYR A 281 -29.42 -2.78 -24.62
C TYR A 281 -30.80 -2.92 -23.97
N ARG A 282 -30.92 -2.52 -22.70
CA ARG A 282 -32.19 -2.39 -21.96
C ARG A 282 -32.34 -0.96 -21.47
N PHE A 283 -33.33 -0.28 -22.03
CA PHE A 283 -33.69 1.10 -21.72
C PHE A 283 -34.94 1.10 -20.84
N TYR A 284 -35.03 2.04 -19.91
CA TYR A 284 -36.12 2.11 -18.92
C TYR A 284 -36.79 3.49 -18.93
N GLU A 285 -38.10 3.52 -18.67
CA GLU A 285 -38.90 4.75 -18.72
C GLU A 285 -38.51 5.77 -17.64
N ASP A 286 -38.09 5.30 -16.46
CA ASP A 286 -37.92 6.11 -15.23
C ASP A 286 -36.49 6.09 -14.65
N LYS A 287 -35.49 5.66 -15.43
CA LYS A 287 -34.09 5.54 -14.99
C LYS A 287 -33.17 6.48 -15.74
N THR A 288 -32.22 7.08 -15.02
CA THR A 288 -31.12 7.91 -15.57
C THR A 288 -29.98 7.08 -16.18
N TYR A 289 -30.13 5.76 -16.18
CA TYR A 289 -29.19 4.78 -16.72
C TYR A 289 -29.90 3.75 -17.62
N PHE A 290 -29.12 3.07 -18.43
CA PHE A 290 -29.51 1.86 -19.16
C PHE A 290 -28.56 0.72 -18.82
N LEU A 291 -28.93 -0.50 -19.21
CA LEU A 291 -28.08 -1.69 -19.06
C LEU A 291 -27.65 -2.19 -20.46
N THR A 292 -26.42 -2.67 -20.59
CA THR A 292 -25.91 -3.26 -21.85
C THR A 292 -25.04 -4.50 -21.61
N SER A 293 -25.08 -5.46 -22.54
CA SER A 293 -24.27 -6.67 -22.52
C SER A 293 -23.94 -7.17 -23.93
N LEU A 294 -22.94 -8.05 -24.04
CA LEU A 294 -22.53 -8.72 -25.27
C LEU A 294 -22.69 -10.23 -25.11
N SER A 295 -23.30 -10.88 -26.10
CA SER A 295 -23.28 -12.34 -26.25
C SER A 295 -22.56 -12.73 -27.56
N ALA A 296 -21.59 -13.65 -27.48
CA ALA A 296 -20.93 -14.24 -28.63
C ALA A 296 -21.52 -15.65 -28.89
N ILE A 297 -22.06 -15.86 -30.09
CA ILE A 297 -22.89 -17.02 -30.46
C ILE A 297 -22.23 -17.77 -31.62
N SER A 298 -22.14 -19.10 -31.52
CA SER A 298 -21.49 -19.97 -32.49
C SER A 298 -22.18 -21.33 -32.60
N GLU A 299 -22.19 -21.94 -33.79
CA GLU A 299 -22.68 -23.32 -33.99
C GLU A 299 -21.75 -24.37 -33.36
N MET A 300 -20.47 -24.03 -33.20
CA MET A 300 -19.47 -24.84 -32.50
C MET A 300 -19.20 -24.23 -31.12
N GLU A 301 -18.79 -25.08 -30.18
CA GLU A 301 -18.31 -24.64 -28.87
C GLU A 301 -17.12 -23.68 -29.03
N ILE A 302 -17.21 -22.53 -28.38
CA ILE A 302 -16.18 -21.51 -28.29
C ILE A 302 -15.73 -21.35 -26.85
N MET A 303 -14.51 -20.86 -26.66
CA MET A 303 -13.89 -20.64 -25.36
C MET A 303 -13.31 -19.24 -25.30
N SER A 304 -13.53 -18.53 -24.19
CA SER A 304 -12.94 -17.21 -23.95
C SER A 304 -12.84 -16.89 -22.46
N ASN A 305 -11.80 -16.16 -22.08
CA ASN A 305 -11.65 -15.54 -20.75
C ASN A 305 -11.66 -14.01 -20.79
N TYR A 306 -12.08 -13.40 -21.90
CA TYR A 306 -12.20 -11.95 -22.02
C TYR A 306 -13.37 -11.56 -22.95
N ILE A 307 -14.28 -10.72 -22.45
CA ILE A 307 -15.39 -10.19 -23.24
C ILE A 307 -15.78 -8.78 -22.78
N SER A 308 -15.84 -7.83 -23.71
CA SER A 308 -16.11 -6.41 -23.47
C SER A 308 -17.39 -5.97 -24.19
N PRO A 309 -18.47 -5.58 -23.47
CA PRO A 309 -19.66 -5.00 -24.07
C PRO A 309 -19.52 -3.50 -24.40
N ILE A 310 -18.53 -2.82 -23.81
CA ILE A 310 -18.25 -1.39 -24.02
C ILE A 310 -16.74 -1.23 -24.23
N THR A 311 -16.35 -0.89 -25.46
CA THR A 311 -15.01 -0.45 -25.82
C THR A 311 -15.12 0.91 -26.52
N VAL A 312 -14.37 1.90 -26.05
CA VAL A 312 -14.10 3.18 -26.70
C VAL A 312 -12.58 3.24 -26.90
N SER A 313 -12.12 3.57 -28.09
CA SER A 313 -10.69 3.65 -28.44
C SER A 313 -10.49 4.62 -29.60
N ASN A 314 -10.73 5.90 -29.32
CA ASN A 314 -10.75 7.01 -30.26
C ASN A 314 -10.56 8.33 -29.49
N THR A 315 -9.78 9.26 -30.04
CA THR A 315 -9.31 10.45 -29.32
C THR A 315 -10.47 11.33 -28.84
N GLY A 316 -10.53 11.58 -27.53
CA GLY A 316 -11.63 12.32 -26.90
C GLY A 316 -12.99 11.61 -26.93
N GLY A 317 -13.01 10.29 -27.17
CA GLY A 317 -14.21 9.46 -27.22
C GLY A 317 -15.05 9.45 -25.94
N VAL A 318 -14.48 9.86 -24.80
CA VAL A 318 -15.25 10.22 -23.59
C VAL A 318 -15.01 11.68 -23.19
N ASP A 319 -16.05 12.51 -23.27
CA ASP A 319 -16.02 13.93 -22.87
C ASP A 319 -17.18 14.24 -21.92
N ILE A 320 -16.87 14.63 -20.68
CA ILE A 320 -17.88 14.97 -19.69
C ILE A 320 -18.23 16.46 -19.61
N GLY A 321 -17.58 17.33 -20.40
CA GLY A 321 -17.83 18.77 -20.44
C GLY A 321 -16.73 19.61 -19.79
N ASP A 322 -17.12 20.63 -19.01
CA ASP A 322 -16.22 21.61 -18.37
C ASP A 322 -14.94 20.96 -17.82
N SER A 323 -13.77 21.48 -18.20
CA SER A 323 -12.48 20.80 -18.06
C SER A 323 -11.68 21.20 -16.81
N ALA A 324 -12.27 21.97 -15.88
CA ALA A 324 -11.53 22.56 -14.76
C ALA A 324 -10.96 21.54 -13.74
N ASP A 325 -11.69 20.47 -13.42
CA ASP A 325 -11.25 19.43 -12.47
C ASP A 325 -11.95 18.08 -12.75
N ASN A 326 -11.69 17.52 -13.94
CA ASN A 326 -12.27 16.25 -14.36
C ASN A 326 -11.47 15.05 -13.84
N ARG A 327 -12.21 14.07 -13.31
CA ARG A 327 -11.70 12.95 -12.53
C ARG A 327 -12.21 11.61 -13.02
N VAL A 328 -11.40 10.57 -12.82
CA VAL A 328 -11.80 9.16 -12.88
C VAL A 328 -11.55 8.53 -11.51
N LEU A 329 -12.53 7.77 -11.02
CA LEU A 329 -12.43 6.99 -9.79
C LEU A 329 -11.95 5.57 -10.10
N THR A 330 -10.75 5.25 -9.65
CA THR A 330 -10.24 3.87 -9.55
C THR A 330 -10.72 3.24 -8.24
N VAL A 331 -11.46 2.14 -8.37
CA VAL A 331 -12.01 1.30 -7.30
C VAL A 331 -11.18 0.02 -7.19
N PRO A 332 -10.71 -0.38 -5.99
CA PRO A 332 -10.02 -1.66 -5.79
C PRO A 332 -11.00 -2.84 -5.84
N PHE A 333 -10.49 -4.02 -6.21
CA PHE A 333 -11.28 -5.26 -6.24
C PHE A 333 -11.73 -5.72 -4.84
N ASP A 334 -10.83 -5.65 -3.86
CA ASP A 334 -11.06 -6.04 -2.46
C ASP A 334 -10.70 -4.91 -1.46
N ASN A 335 -10.54 -5.26 -0.17
CA ASN A 335 -10.09 -4.34 0.89
C ASN A 335 -8.74 -4.75 1.51
N ASP A 336 -7.90 -5.46 0.76
CA ASP A 336 -6.69 -6.13 1.25
C ASP A 336 -5.38 -5.37 0.93
N ALA A 337 -4.26 -5.79 1.53
CA ALA A 337 -2.91 -5.28 1.29
C ALA A 337 -2.78 -3.75 1.43
N TRP A 338 -3.58 -3.15 2.32
CA TRP A 338 -3.71 -1.71 2.52
C TRP A 338 -4.07 -0.90 1.27
N ILE A 339 -4.73 -1.53 0.28
CA ILE A 339 -5.14 -0.89 -0.96
C ILE A 339 -6.08 0.31 -0.72
N ARG A 340 -6.02 1.30 -1.62
CA ARG A 340 -6.73 2.59 -1.51
C ARG A 340 -7.51 2.88 -2.79
N TYR A 341 -8.67 3.53 -2.62
CA TYR A 341 -9.41 4.14 -3.73
C TYR A 341 -8.69 5.39 -4.22
N LYS A 342 -8.72 5.68 -5.52
CA LYS A 342 -7.99 6.80 -6.12
C LYS A 342 -8.91 7.64 -7.02
N SER A 343 -9.12 8.93 -6.73
CA SER A 343 -9.77 9.86 -7.68
C SER A 343 -8.74 10.71 -8.43
N GLN A 344 -8.44 10.30 -9.64
CA GLN A 344 -7.32 10.78 -10.42
C GLN A 344 -7.78 11.72 -11.52
N THR A 345 -6.92 12.61 -12.02
CA THR A 345 -7.25 13.41 -13.22
C THR A 345 -7.46 12.52 -14.43
N MET A 346 -8.35 12.87 -15.35
CA MET A 346 -8.54 12.15 -16.63
C MET A 346 -7.29 12.11 -17.54
N ASN A 347 -6.16 12.71 -17.17
CA ASN A 347 -5.00 12.91 -18.05
C ASN A 347 -3.97 11.76 -18.09
N ARG A 348 -4.38 10.54 -17.74
CA ARG A 348 -3.48 9.38 -17.54
C ARG A 348 -4.19 8.06 -17.87
N ALA A 349 -3.60 6.93 -17.50
CA ALA A 349 -4.24 5.63 -17.52
C ALA A 349 -4.26 4.98 -16.12
N ASP A 350 -5.25 4.12 -15.87
CA ASP A 350 -5.34 3.21 -14.72
C ASP A 350 -6.40 2.12 -15.00
N THR A 351 -6.53 1.11 -14.13
CA THR A 351 -7.58 0.08 -14.21
C THR A 351 -8.44 0.11 -12.96
N SER A 352 -9.74 0.32 -13.11
CA SER A 352 -10.74 0.21 -12.04
C SER A 352 -11.43 -1.16 -12.05
N TYR A 353 -11.88 -1.63 -10.88
CA TYR A 353 -12.53 -2.93 -10.73
C TYR A 353 -14.01 -2.80 -10.35
N GLU A 354 -14.85 -3.60 -11.00
CA GLU A 354 -16.32 -3.64 -10.94
C GLU A 354 -17.04 -2.34 -11.38
N MET A 355 -16.57 -1.16 -11.01
CA MET A 355 -17.14 0.13 -11.42
C MET A 355 -16.10 1.24 -11.53
N THR A 356 -16.43 2.28 -12.30
CA THR A 356 -15.75 3.58 -12.25
C THR A 356 -16.76 4.73 -12.24
N ALA A 357 -16.33 5.89 -11.76
CA ALA A 357 -17.05 7.15 -11.88
C ALA A 357 -16.17 8.18 -12.58
N ILE A 358 -16.67 8.79 -13.66
CA ILE A 358 -15.95 9.77 -14.47
C ILE A 358 -16.68 11.11 -14.30
N PHE A 359 -16.13 12.04 -13.52
CA PHE A 359 -16.89 13.20 -13.01
C PHE A 359 -16.07 14.49 -12.95
N ASN A 360 -16.74 15.63 -13.11
CA ASN A 360 -16.18 16.95 -12.89
C ASN A 360 -16.38 17.31 -11.41
N ASN A 361 -15.33 17.51 -10.62
CA ASN A 361 -15.52 17.74 -9.17
C ASN A 361 -16.25 19.06 -8.87
N ALA A 362 -16.02 20.12 -9.66
CA ALA A 362 -16.63 21.43 -9.42
C ALA A 362 -18.17 21.38 -9.53
N THR A 363 -18.70 20.82 -10.61
CA THR A 363 -20.15 20.68 -10.86
C THR A 363 -20.76 19.46 -10.17
N ARG A 364 -19.96 18.41 -9.94
CA ARG A 364 -20.35 17.02 -9.62
C ARG A 364 -21.05 16.25 -10.76
N ASN A 365 -21.24 16.84 -11.94
CA ASN A 365 -21.73 16.09 -13.10
C ASN A 365 -20.77 14.94 -13.41
N GLY A 366 -21.30 13.75 -13.71
CA GLY A 366 -20.47 12.61 -14.05
C GLY A 366 -21.22 11.36 -14.50
N LEU A 367 -20.46 10.45 -15.09
CA LEU A 367 -20.87 9.11 -15.46
C LEU A 367 -20.56 8.14 -14.32
N VAL A 368 -21.40 7.12 -14.15
CA VAL A 368 -21.09 5.93 -13.35
C VAL A 368 -21.35 4.70 -14.22
N ILE A 369 -20.33 3.86 -14.35
CA ILE A 369 -20.31 2.71 -15.26
C ILE A 369 -19.75 1.51 -14.50
N GLY A 370 -20.42 0.36 -14.56
CA GLY A 370 -19.96 -0.84 -13.85
C GLY A 370 -20.87 -2.06 -14.01
N SER A 371 -20.40 -3.21 -13.56
CA SER A 371 -21.09 -4.51 -13.57
C SER A 371 -22.25 -4.55 -12.57
N VAL A 372 -23.37 -5.15 -12.97
CA VAL A 372 -24.50 -5.47 -12.07
C VAL A 372 -24.72 -6.98 -11.89
N THR A 373 -23.88 -7.81 -12.51
CA THR A 373 -23.92 -9.28 -12.44
C THR A 373 -22.53 -9.83 -12.11
N HIS A 374 -22.46 -10.64 -11.05
CA HIS A 374 -21.21 -11.08 -10.40
C HIS A 374 -21.16 -12.59 -10.18
N ASP A 375 -21.78 -13.36 -11.07
CA ASP A 375 -21.86 -14.83 -10.95
C ASP A 375 -20.63 -15.55 -11.54
N THR A 376 -19.96 -14.90 -12.49
CA THR A 376 -18.98 -15.55 -13.38
C THR A 376 -17.70 -14.76 -13.61
N TRP A 377 -17.78 -13.45 -13.76
CA TRP A 377 -16.68 -12.60 -14.21
C TRP A 377 -16.16 -11.71 -13.07
N LYS A 378 -14.84 -11.52 -13.02
CA LYS A 378 -14.24 -10.30 -12.45
C LYS A 378 -14.30 -9.21 -13.52
N THR A 379 -14.82 -8.03 -13.18
CA THR A 379 -15.00 -6.95 -14.16
C THR A 379 -13.87 -5.93 -14.04
N GLY A 380 -13.15 -5.73 -15.14
CA GLY A 380 -12.13 -4.70 -15.30
C GLY A 380 -12.67 -3.51 -16.09
N ILE A 381 -12.16 -2.33 -15.78
CA ILE A 381 -12.43 -1.08 -16.48
C ILE A 381 -11.10 -0.37 -16.71
N ASP A 382 -10.48 -0.65 -17.85
CA ASP A 382 -9.27 0.04 -18.28
C ASP A 382 -9.68 1.40 -18.88
N TRP A 383 -8.98 2.46 -18.49
CA TRP A 383 -9.25 3.80 -19.01
C TRP A 383 -7.96 4.55 -19.29
N LYS A 384 -8.00 5.44 -20.29
CA LYS A 384 -6.86 6.27 -20.68
C LYS A 384 -7.32 7.60 -21.26
N GLY A 385 -6.70 8.67 -20.84
CA GLY A 385 -7.08 10.00 -21.28
C GLY A 385 -6.00 11.07 -21.22
N SER A 386 -6.37 12.25 -21.70
CA SER A 386 -5.59 13.48 -21.74
C SER A 386 -6.49 14.66 -22.09
N ALA A 387 -5.97 15.90 -21.98
CA ALA A 387 -6.74 17.12 -22.23
C ALA A 387 -8.10 17.15 -21.50
N ASN A 388 -8.18 16.52 -20.33
CA ASN A 388 -9.37 16.31 -19.49
C ASN A 388 -10.53 15.53 -20.15
N ARG A 389 -10.20 14.63 -21.10
CA ARG A 389 -11.06 13.68 -21.81
C ARG A 389 -10.45 12.27 -21.81
N LEU A 390 -11.22 11.22 -22.07
CA LEU A 390 -10.64 9.89 -22.33
C LEU A 390 -10.58 9.61 -23.84
N HIS A 391 -9.51 8.93 -24.24
CA HIS A 391 -9.35 8.31 -25.56
C HIS A 391 -9.74 6.84 -25.52
N GLU A 392 -9.64 6.22 -24.34
CA GLU A 392 -9.90 4.81 -24.13
C GLU A 392 -10.78 4.61 -22.90
N LEU A 393 -11.79 3.77 -23.04
CA LEU A 393 -12.60 3.24 -21.94
C LEU A 393 -13.07 1.84 -22.32
N ILE A 394 -12.54 0.83 -21.66
CA ILE A 394 -12.82 -0.59 -21.95
C ILE A 394 -13.39 -1.23 -20.69
N VAL A 395 -14.68 -1.56 -20.72
CA VAL A 395 -15.36 -2.31 -19.65
C VAL A 395 -15.42 -3.77 -20.09
N TYR A 396 -14.90 -4.71 -19.31
CA TYR A 396 -14.80 -6.12 -19.69
C TYR A 396 -14.95 -7.08 -18.52
N GLY A 397 -15.53 -8.25 -18.78
CA GLY A 397 -15.35 -9.43 -17.93
C GLY A 397 -14.07 -10.14 -18.32
N GLY A 398 -13.29 -10.57 -17.33
CA GLY A 398 -12.01 -11.28 -17.55
C GLY A 398 -10.82 -10.69 -16.80
N ALA A 399 -11.03 -9.80 -15.82
CA ALA A 399 -9.94 -9.18 -15.08
C ALA A 399 -9.19 -10.21 -14.22
N ALA A 400 -7.87 -10.25 -14.35
CA ALA A 400 -6.97 -11.01 -13.48
C ALA A 400 -5.62 -10.28 -13.41
N SER A 401 -5.24 -9.84 -12.22
CA SER A 401 -4.06 -9.01 -11.94
C SER A 401 -3.57 -9.22 -10.50
N ASP A 402 -2.45 -8.58 -10.16
CA ASP A 402 -1.99 -8.46 -8.77
C ASP A 402 -2.96 -7.68 -7.87
N VAL A 403 -3.81 -6.82 -8.43
CA VAL A 403 -4.89 -6.12 -7.71
C VAL A 403 -6.11 -7.04 -7.45
N THR A 404 -6.43 -7.97 -8.35
CA THR A 404 -7.40 -9.05 -8.06
C THR A 404 -6.79 -10.22 -7.28
N ARG A 405 -5.49 -10.10 -6.92
CA ARG A 405 -4.66 -11.07 -6.20
C ARG A 405 -4.35 -12.35 -6.98
N ASP A 406 -4.64 -12.38 -8.27
CA ASP A 406 -4.49 -13.58 -9.10
C ASP A 406 -3.04 -13.78 -9.58
N THR A 407 -2.62 -15.05 -9.58
CA THR A 407 -1.36 -15.49 -10.21
C THR A 407 -1.59 -16.27 -11.51
N GLN A 408 -2.85 -16.53 -11.85
CA GLN A 408 -3.31 -17.19 -13.07
C GLN A 408 -4.17 -16.20 -13.86
N PRO A 409 -4.25 -16.32 -15.21
CA PRO A 409 -5.24 -15.59 -15.98
C PRO A 409 -6.67 -15.95 -15.54
N HIS A 410 -7.64 -15.07 -15.79
CA HIS A 410 -9.06 -15.37 -15.60
C HIS A 410 -9.42 -16.69 -16.28
N GLY A 411 -10.18 -17.53 -15.57
CA GLY A 411 -10.66 -18.80 -16.10
C GLY A 411 -11.53 -18.63 -17.33
N SER A 412 -11.44 -19.57 -18.27
CA SER A 412 -12.14 -19.52 -19.55
C SER A 412 -13.54 -20.11 -19.47
N LEU A 413 -14.53 -19.34 -19.89
CA LEU A 413 -15.86 -19.88 -20.15
C LEU A 413 -15.89 -20.64 -21.47
N THR A 414 -16.72 -21.68 -21.52
CA THR A 414 -16.84 -22.57 -22.69
C THR A 414 -18.31 -22.85 -22.98
N GLY A 415 -18.72 -22.74 -24.25
CA GLY A 415 -20.11 -22.98 -24.68
C GLY A 415 -20.38 -22.53 -26.11
N THR A 416 -21.61 -22.74 -26.60
CA THR A 416 -22.07 -22.22 -27.91
C THR A 416 -22.55 -20.77 -27.84
N GLU A 417 -22.80 -20.25 -26.63
CA GLU A 417 -23.10 -18.85 -26.36
C GLU A 417 -22.33 -18.44 -25.10
N LEU A 418 -21.49 -17.41 -25.20
CA LEU A 418 -20.77 -16.80 -24.09
C LEU A 418 -21.31 -15.38 -23.88
N SER A 419 -21.63 -15.00 -22.64
CA SER A 419 -22.17 -13.67 -22.33
C SER A 419 -21.26 -12.89 -21.39
N SER A 420 -21.17 -11.58 -21.59
CA SER A 420 -20.43 -10.64 -20.75
C SER A 420 -21.13 -10.39 -19.41
N PRO A 421 -20.48 -9.69 -18.46
CA PRO A 421 -21.21 -9.02 -17.40
C PRO A 421 -22.28 -8.08 -18.02
N LEU A 422 -23.40 -7.94 -17.33
CA LEU A 422 -24.37 -6.88 -17.61
C LEU A 422 -23.84 -5.58 -16.99
N ILE A 423 -23.67 -4.56 -17.82
CA ILE A 423 -23.08 -3.27 -17.43
C ILE A 423 -24.17 -2.20 -17.32
N MET A 424 -24.21 -1.51 -16.19
CA MET A 424 -24.94 -0.27 -16.02
C MET A 424 -24.14 0.90 -16.61
N VAL A 425 -24.81 1.77 -17.37
CA VAL A 425 -24.25 3.03 -17.87
C VAL A 425 -25.22 4.16 -17.50
N GLY A 426 -24.81 5.05 -16.60
CA GLY A 426 -25.64 6.16 -16.13
C GLY A 426 -24.90 7.49 -16.09
N GLY A 427 -25.61 8.57 -16.38
CA GLY A 427 -25.16 9.95 -16.27
C GLY A 427 -25.97 10.69 -15.21
N PHE A 428 -25.27 11.47 -14.38
CA PHE A 428 -25.83 12.07 -13.17
C PHE A 428 -25.33 13.51 -12.99
N SER A 429 -26.19 14.40 -12.49
CA SER A 429 -25.79 15.75 -12.06
C SER A 429 -24.99 15.76 -10.74
N ASP A 430 -24.96 14.62 -10.04
CA ASP A 430 -24.07 14.39 -8.90
C ASP A 430 -23.62 12.93 -8.94
N TYR A 431 -22.35 12.69 -9.27
CA TYR A 431 -21.76 11.35 -9.37
C TYR A 431 -21.96 10.53 -8.09
N ARG A 432 -22.07 11.17 -6.91
CA ARG A 432 -22.32 10.50 -5.63
C ARG A 432 -23.72 9.88 -5.57
N THR A 433 -24.71 10.50 -6.23
CA THR A 433 -26.03 9.87 -6.44
C THR A 433 -25.92 8.71 -7.43
N GLY A 434 -25.10 8.84 -8.47
CA GLY A 434 -24.81 7.72 -9.39
C GLY A 434 -24.21 6.49 -8.71
N LEU A 435 -23.30 6.69 -7.75
CA LEU A 435 -22.75 5.60 -6.94
C LEU A 435 -23.83 4.88 -6.09
N GLU A 436 -24.79 5.63 -5.53
CA GLU A 436 -25.93 5.05 -4.82
C GLU A 436 -26.89 4.31 -5.76
N GLU A 437 -27.16 4.84 -6.96
CA GLU A 437 -27.97 4.14 -7.97
C GLU A 437 -27.28 2.88 -8.49
N TYR A 438 -25.95 2.87 -8.61
CA TYR A 438 -25.18 1.66 -8.92
C TYR A 438 -25.30 0.59 -7.82
N GLY A 439 -25.23 0.98 -6.55
CA GLY A 439 -25.51 0.08 -5.44
C GLY A 439 -26.94 -0.48 -5.46
N LYS A 440 -27.93 0.35 -5.78
CA LYS A 440 -29.34 -0.08 -5.91
C LYS A 440 -29.55 -1.02 -7.11
N ALA A 441 -28.92 -0.73 -8.24
CA ALA A 441 -28.98 -1.56 -9.45
C ALA A 441 -28.43 -2.97 -9.19
N ASN A 442 -27.33 -3.07 -8.45
CA ASN A 442 -26.81 -4.33 -7.95
C ASN A 442 -27.78 -5.03 -6.98
N ALA A 443 -28.36 -4.29 -6.04
CA ALA A 443 -29.33 -4.82 -5.08
C ALA A 443 -30.67 -5.27 -5.69
N ILE A 444 -31.00 -4.86 -6.92
CA ILE A 444 -32.14 -5.37 -7.69
C ILE A 444 -31.87 -6.80 -8.19
N ILE A 445 -30.65 -7.09 -8.66
CA ILE A 445 -30.28 -8.42 -9.17
C ILE A 445 -29.93 -9.37 -8.01
N THR A 446 -29.14 -8.91 -7.05
CA THR A 446 -28.73 -9.67 -5.86
C THR A 446 -28.95 -8.82 -4.60
N PRO A 447 -30.13 -8.91 -3.95
CA PRO A 447 -30.43 -8.13 -2.74
C PRO A 447 -29.46 -8.42 -1.58
N PRO A 448 -29.20 -7.44 -0.69
CA PRO A 448 -28.40 -7.64 0.52
C PRO A 448 -28.98 -8.74 1.42
N LEU A 449 -28.12 -9.45 2.14
CA LEU A 449 -28.54 -10.55 3.02
C LEU A 449 -29.51 -10.04 4.10
N LYS A 450 -30.70 -10.66 4.16
CA LYS A 450 -31.75 -10.27 5.11
C LYS A 450 -31.44 -10.77 6.51
N LEU A 451 -31.31 -9.85 7.45
CA LEU A 451 -31.13 -10.17 8.86
C LEU A 451 -32.31 -10.99 9.39
N ASN A 452 -32.01 -12.18 9.94
CA ASN A 452 -33.03 -13.04 10.55
C ASN A 452 -33.72 -12.31 11.72
N PRO A 453 -35.07 -12.24 11.80
CA PRO A 453 -35.79 -11.63 12.92
C PRO A 453 -35.53 -12.25 14.30
N GLN A 454 -34.92 -13.44 14.39
CA GLN A 454 -34.47 -14.04 15.65
C GLN A 454 -33.08 -13.57 16.11
N LEU A 455 -32.31 -12.91 15.24
CA LEU A 455 -31.06 -12.25 15.62
C LEU A 455 -31.34 -10.89 16.30
N PRO A 456 -30.38 -10.38 17.08
CA PRO A 456 -30.39 -8.98 17.54
C PRO A 456 -30.56 -8.02 16.36
N GLN A 457 -31.46 -7.05 16.48
CA GLN A 457 -31.81 -6.14 15.39
C GLN A 457 -31.07 -4.81 15.49
N GLY A 458 -30.93 -4.12 14.35
CA GLY A 458 -30.22 -2.84 14.24
C GLY A 458 -28.69 -2.96 14.17
N VAL A 459 -28.01 -1.82 14.25
CA VAL A 459 -26.55 -1.68 14.17
C VAL A 459 -25.83 -2.57 15.20
N PRO A 460 -24.91 -3.45 14.76
CA PRO A 460 -23.96 -4.11 15.65
C PRO A 460 -23.03 -3.09 16.32
N VAL A 461 -23.01 -3.10 17.65
CA VAL A 461 -21.98 -2.43 18.46
C VAL A 461 -21.30 -3.47 19.36
N GLY A 462 -20.09 -3.20 19.84
CA GLY A 462 -19.43 -4.15 20.72
C GLY A 462 -17.93 -4.02 20.79
N TRP A 463 -17.26 -5.17 20.87
CA TRP A 463 -15.81 -5.29 21.02
C TRP A 463 -15.27 -6.46 20.22
N ASN A 464 -14.03 -6.35 19.74
CA ASN A 464 -13.26 -7.34 19.01
C ASN A 464 -11.91 -7.57 19.70
N SER A 465 -11.39 -8.80 19.75
CA SER A 465 -10.15 -9.11 20.48
C SER A 465 -8.83 -8.83 19.75
N TRP A 466 -8.85 -8.51 18.46
CA TRP A 466 -7.64 -8.48 17.63
C TRP A 466 -6.66 -7.38 18.04
N GLY A 467 -7.09 -6.12 18.03
CA GLY A 467 -6.28 -4.96 18.39
C GLY A 467 -5.82 -4.92 19.86
N ALA A 468 -6.57 -5.56 20.76
CA ALA A 468 -6.23 -5.66 22.18
C ALA A 468 -5.23 -6.79 22.49
N TYR A 469 -5.52 -8.02 22.06
CA TYR A 469 -4.87 -9.22 22.59
C TYR A 469 -4.17 -10.08 21.52
N GLY A 470 -4.69 -10.12 20.29
CA GLY A 470 -4.18 -10.98 19.22
C GLY A 470 -3.85 -12.40 19.70
N SER A 471 -2.61 -12.83 19.52
CA SER A 471 -2.11 -14.17 19.92
C SER A 471 -2.12 -14.46 21.43
N THR A 472 -2.36 -13.46 22.28
CA THR A 472 -2.43 -13.60 23.74
C THR A 472 -3.84 -13.76 24.28
N LEU A 473 -4.86 -13.83 23.42
CA LEU A 473 -6.26 -14.01 23.81
C LEU A 473 -6.43 -15.23 24.73
N SER A 474 -7.07 -15.01 25.89
CA SER A 474 -7.42 -16.04 26.86
C SER A 474 -8.88 -15.94 27.32
N TYR A 475 -9.39 -17.01 27.92
CA TYR A 475 -10.72 -17.02 28.57
C TYR A 475 -10.92 -15.86 29.55
N GLN A 476 -9.91 -15.53 30.36
CA GLN A 476 -10.04 -14.45 31.35
C GLN A 476 -10.19 -13.08 30.67
N ASN A 477 -9.48 -12.82 29.57
CA ASN A 477 -9.65 -11.57 28.81
C ASN A 477 -11.10 -11.39 28.34
N VAL A 478 -11.71 -12.44 27.78
CA VAL A 478 -13.10 -12.41 27.30
C VAL A 478 -14.10 -12.15 28.44
N VAL A 479 -13.85 -12.75 29.61
CA VAL A 479 -14.64 -12.52 30.83
C VAL A 479 -14.49 -11.09 31.35
N ASP A 480 -13.27 -10.55 31.38
CA ASP A 480 -12.99 -9.18 31.82
C ASP A 480 -13.69 -8.17 30.92
N VAL A 481 -13.58 -8.32 29.59
CA VAL A 481 -14.24 -7.47 28.60
C VAL A 481 -15.76 -7.49 28.77
N SER A 482 -16.36 -8.69 28.81
CA SER A 482 -17.81 -8.84 28.96
C SER A 482 -18.32 -8.15 30.24
N ASN A 483 -17.61 -8.32 31.36
CA ASN A 483 -17.94 -7.68 32.62
C ASN A 483 -17.73 -6.16 32.56
N TYR A 484 -16.65 -5.68 31.93
CA TYR A 484 -16.36 -4.26 31.81
C TYR A 484 -17.46 -3.54 31.01
N PHE A 485 -17.83 -4.06 29.85
CA PHE A 485 -18.91 -3.51 29.00
C PHE A 485 -20.24 -3.40 29.77
N LYS A 486 -20.61 -4.45 30.51
CA LYS A 486 -21.82 -4.46 31.34
C LYS A 486 -21.80 -3.44 32.47
N ASN A 487 -20.65 -3.25 33.11
CA ASN A 487 -20.53 -2.44 34.33
C ASN A 487 -20.23 -0.95 34.05
N HIS A 488 -19.55 -0.63 32.94
CA HIS A 488 -19.00 0.70 32.65
C HIS A 488 -19.48 1.33 31.34
N LEU A 489 -19.86 0.52 30.34
CA LEU A 489 -20.26 1.00 29.00
C LEU A 489 -21.74 0.69 28.70
N ASN A 490 -22.61 0.81 29.71
CA ASN A 490 -24.03 0.44 29.59
C ASN A 490 -24.82 1.23 28.53
N LYS A 491 -24.32 2.41 28.13
CA LYS A 491 -24.83 3.23 27.03
C LYS A 491 -24.37 2.79 25.64
N PHE A 492 -23.22 2.09 25.55
CA PHE A 492 -22.71 1.56 24.29
C PHE A 492 -23.45 0.26 23.94
N ASN A 493 -24.74 0.43 23.68
CA ASN A 493 -25.71 -0.64 23.66
C ASN A 493 -26.86 -0.30 22.72
N ASN A 494 -27.16 -1.25 21.83
CA ASN A 494 -28.32 -1.18 20.95
C ASN A 494 -29.36 -2.23 21.36
N ASN A 495 -30.09 -1.99 22.46
CA ASN A 495 -31.17 -2.87 22.94
C ASN A 495 -30.76 -4.35 23.16
N GLY A 496 -29.53 -4.60 23.62
CA GLY A 496 -28.96 -5.96 23.80
C GLY A 496 -28.19 -6.49 22.58
N ASN A 497 -28.10 -5.70 21.51
CA ASN A 497 -27.24 -5.97 20.35
C ASN A 497 -25.81 -5.46 20.61
N VAL A 498 -25.16 -6.04 21.63
CA VAL A 498 -23.77 -5.77 22.02
C VAL A 498 -22.96 -7.05 21.85
N PHE A 499 -22.03 -7.08 20.90
CA PHE A 499 -21.20 -8.25 20.63
C PHE A 499 -19.87 -8.22 21.38
N ILE A 500 -19.49 -9.34 21.99
CA ILE A 500 -18.12 -9.61 22.42
C ILE A 500 -17.55 -10.62 21.43
N ASN A 501 -16.78 -10.13 20.45
CA ASN A 501 -16.23 -10.91 19.35
C ASN A 501 -14.84 -11.44 19.67
N MET A 502 -14.71 -12.76 19.76
CA MET A 502 -13.43 -13.45 19.80
C MET A 502 -12.90 -13.54 18.36
N ASP A 503 -11.88 -12.74 18.05
CA ASP A 503 -11.22 -12.72 16.76
C ASP A 503 -10.24 -13.91 16.59
N SER A 504 -9.27 -13.83 15.68
CA SER A 504 -8.22 -14.85 15.53
C SER A 504 -7.54 -15.18 16.87
N TYR A 505 -7.06 -16.42 17.00
CA TYR A 505 -6.60 -17.06 18.25
C TYR A 505 -7.69 -17.38 19.28
N TRP A 506 -8.97 -17.39 18.90
CA TRP A 506 -10.04 -17.99 19.71
C TRP A 506 -9.78 -19.47 20.04
N ASP A 507 -9.00 -20.18 19.21
CA ASP A 507 -8.59 -21.57 19.37
C ASP A 507 -7.47 -21.76 20.41
N ASN A 508 -6.96 -20.67 21.02
CA ASN A 508 -6.26 -20.75 22.31
C ASN A 508 -7.18 -21.26 23.44
N LEU A 509 -8.50 -21.11 23.32
CA LEU A 509 -9.49 -21.56 24.30
C LEU A 509 -9.98 -22.98 23.93
N SER A 510 -10.10 -23.84 24.94
CA SER A 510 -10.76 -25.14 24.79
C SER A 510 -12.26 -25.00 24.45
N ASP A 511 -12.87 -26.04 23.91
CA ASP A 511 -14.31 -26.08 23.62
C ASP A 511 -15.16 -25.83 24.88
N GLU A 512 -14.70 -26.30 26.04
CA GLU A 512 -15.29 -26.01 27.34
C GLU A 512 -15.15 -24.53 27.76
N GLU A 513 -14.01 -23.89 27.51
CA GLU A 513 -13.79 -22.47 27.79
C GLU A 513 -14.58 -21.57 26.84
N LEU A 514 -14.68 -21.93 25.56
CA LEU A 514 -15.55 -21.24 24.59
C LEU A 514 -17.02 -21.31 25.03
N ALA A 515 -17.50 -22.50 25.45
CA ALA A 515 -18.86 -22.67 25.97
C ALA A 515 -19.09 -21.83 27.25
N GLN A 516 -18.10 -21.75 28.14
CA GLN A 516 -18.16 -20.91 29.35
C GLN A 516 -18.16 -19.42 29.00
N ALA A 517 -17.33 -18.98 28.06
CA ALA A 517 -17.26 -17.59 27.61
C ALA A 517 -18.60 -17.13 27.02
N VAL A 518 -19.19 -17.93 26.11
CA VAL A 518 -20.53 -17.66 25.55
C VAL A 518 -21.59 -17.59 26.66
N SER A 519 -21.50 -18.45 27.69
CA SER A 519 -22.41 -18.44 28.84
C SER A 519 -22.27 -17.15 29.67
N VAL A 520 -21.06 -16.68 29.94
CA VAL A 520 -20.79 -15.41 30.65
C VAL A 520 -21.31 -14.22 29.86
N ILE A 521 -20.99 -14.14 28.57
CA ILE A 521 -21.44 -13.08 27.66
C ILE A 521 -22.97 -12.98 27.64
N LYS A 522 -23.67 -14.12 27.47
CA LYS A 522 -25.14 -14.16 27.49
C LYS A 522 -25.72 -13.85 28.88
N GLY A 523 -25.09 -14.31 29.95
CA GLY A 523 -25.45 -13.95 31.33
C GLY A 523 -25.26 -12.45 31.65
N ASN A 524 -24.45 -11.77 30.85
CA ASN A 524 -24.26 -10.32 30.89
C ASN A 524 -25.22 -9.53 29.97
N GLY A 525 -26.13 -10.21 29.26
CA GLY A 525 -27.09 -9.59 28.34
C GLY A 525 -26.48 -9.17 27.00
N GLN A 526 -25.32 -9.73 26.67
CA GLN A 526 -24.55 -9.49 25.45
C GLN A 526 -24.63 -10.71 24.52
N GLN A 527 -24.02 -10.58 23.35
CA GLN A 527 -24.01 -11.55 22.26
C GLN A 527 -22.58 -12.02 22.00
N ALA A 528 -22.38 -13.30 21.71
CA ALA A 528 -21.05 -13.83 21.44
C ALA A 528 -20.77 -13.81 19.92
N GLY A 529 -19.65 -13.18 19.55
CA GLY A 529 -19.11 -13.22 18.19
C GLY A 529 -17.86 -14.10 18.09
N ILE A 530 -17.61 -14.65 16.90
CA ILE A 530 -16.43 -15.46 16.58
C ILE A 530 -15.82 -15.04 15.24
N TYR A 531 -14.52 -15.26 15.07
CA TYR A 531 -13.82 -15.11 13.78
C TYR A 531 -13.57 -16.46 13.13
N TRP A 532 -13.60 -16.53 11.81
CA TRP A 532 -13.07 -17.69 11.09
C TRP A 532 -12.65 -17.36 9.66
N ALA A 533 -11.54 -17.96 9.21
CA ALA A 533 -11.08 -17.86 7.82
C ALA A 533 -11.39 -19.19 7.09
N PRO A 534 -12.47 -19.26 6.28
CA PRO A 534 -12.96 -20.52 5.72
C PRO A 534 -12.09 -21.04 4.57
N PHE A 535 -11.52 -20.15 3.76
CA PHE A 535 -10.95 -20.46 2.43
C PHE A 535 -9.42 -20.57 2.42
N VAL A 536 -8.79 -20.66 3.59
CA VAL A 536 -7.33 -20.64 3.75
C VAL A 536 -6.77 -21.79 4.59
N TYR A 537 -5.52 -22.14 4.30
CA TYR A 537 -4.68 -23.01 5.13
C TYR A 537 -3.37 -22.29 5.53
N TRP A 538 -3.24 -22.01 6.83
CA TRP A 538 -2.08 -21.33 7.43
C TRP A 538 -0.85 -22.23 7.66
N GLY A 539 -0.99 -23.55 7.45
CA GLY A 539 0.10 -24.50 7.65
C GLY A 539 0.92 -24.74 6.38
N ASN A 540 2.02 -25.46 6.53
CA ASN A 540 2.91 -25.86 5.44
C ASN A 540 3.02 -27.39 5.26
N ASN A 541 2.25 -28.17 6.01
CA ASN A 541 2.28 -29.62 5.97
C ASN A 541 1.14 -30.16 5.09
N MET A 542 1.41 -30.34 3.80
CA MET A 542 0.42 -30.87 2.86
C MET A 542 -0.06 -32.30 3.20
N SER A 543 0.61 -33.04 4.09
CA SER A 543 0.12 -34.33 4.62
C SER A 543 -0.76 -34.21 5.88
N GLN A 544 -1.01 -33.00 6.38
CA GLN A 544 -1.91 -32.76 7.52
C GLN A 544 -3.35 -33.13 7.14
N ILE A 545 -4.02 -33.88 8.00
CA ILE A 545 -5.44 -34.21 7.85
C ILE A 545 -6.30 -32.95 8.01
N VAL A 546 -7.28 -32.77 7.13
CA VAL A 546 -8.26 -31.68 7.19
C VAL A 546 -9.29 -31.95 8.29
N GLU A 547 -9.59 -30.95 9.11
CA GLU A 547 -10.50 -31.08 10.25
C GLU A 547 -11.93 -31.45 9.78
N GLY A 548 -12.64 -32.26 10.57
CA GLY A 548 -14.00 -32.71 10.23
C GLY A 548 -14.10 -33.82 9.17
N THR A 549 -13.02 -34.17 8.46
CA THR A 549 -13.06 -35.13 7.33
C THR A 549 -12.97 -36.61 7.74
N ASN A 550 -12.79 -36.93 9.03
CA ASN A 550 -12.57 -38.30 9.51
C ASN A 550 -11.39 -39.01 8.81
N ASN A 551 -10.29 -38.29 8.57
CA ASN A 551 -9.08 -38.74 7.87
C ASN A 551 -9.30 -39.08 6.37
N GLN A 552 -10.34 -38.54 5.73
CA GLN A 552 -10.58 -38.77 4.29
C GLN A 552 -9.72 -37.90 3.38
N TYR A 553 -9.29 -36.72 3.84
CA TYR A 553 -8.55 -35.75 3.04
C TYR A 553 -7.40 -35.10 3.82
N THR A 554 -6.35 -34.76 3.09
CA THR A 554 -5.20 -33.95 3.54
C THR A 554 -5.27 -32.54 2.95
N TYR A 555 -4.54 -31.59 3.53
CA TYR A 555 -4.47 -30.24 2.98
C TYR A 555 -3.90 -30.21 1.55
N GLY A 556 -2.96 -31.11 1.21
CA GLY A 556 -2.45 -31.28 -0.15
C GLY A 556 -3.49 -31.76 -1.17
N ASP A 557 -4.60 -32.37 -0.73
CA ASP A 557 -5.73 -32.70 -1.61
C ASP A 557 -6.56 -31.44 -1.93
N ILE A 558 -6.73 -30.54 -0.96
CA ILE A 558 -7.74 -29.47 -0.98
C ILE A 558 -7.21 -28.04 -1.22
N VAL A 559 -5.90 -27.82 -1.24
CA VAL A 559 -5.33 -26.53 -1.69
C VAL A 559 -5.62 -26.28 -3.16
N LEU A 560 -5.92 -25.04 -3.51
CA LEU A 560 -6.13 -24.60 -4.89
C LEU A 560 -4.81 -24.70 -5.67
N LYS A 561 -4.89 -25.14 -6.92
CA LYS A 561 -3.76 -25.49 -7.78
C LYS A 561 -3.82 -24.77 -9.11
N ASP A 562 -2.67 -24.59 -9.75
CA ASP A 562 -2.59 -24.13 -11.13
C ASP A 562 -2.99 -25.24 -12.13
N ASN A 563 -2.84 -24.95 -13.43
CA ASN A 563 -3.09 -25.92 -14.51
C ASN A 563 -2.02 -27.02 -14.63
N ALA A 564 -0.87 -26.90 -13.97
CA ALA A 564 0.14 -27.96 -13.87
C ALA A 564 -0.18 -28.95 -12.73
N GLY A 565 -1.05 -28.55 -11.79
CA GLY A 565 -1.42 -29.32 -10.60
C GLY A 565 -0.57 -28.96 -9.37
N ASP A 566 0.28 -27.93 -9.47
CA ASP A 566 1.08 -27.43 -8.36
C ASP A 566 0.23 -26.48 -7.49
N PRO A 567 0.35 -26.50 -6.15
CA PRO A 567 -0.37 -25.57 -5.28
C PRO A 567 -0.04 -24.11 -5.61
N LEU A 568 -1.05 -23.24 -5.62
CA LEU A 568 -0.83 -21.81 -5.82
C LEU A 568 0.09 -21.21 -4.73
N PRO A 569 0.83 -20.13 -5.05
CA PRO A 569 1.57 -19.37 -4.04
C PRO A 569 0.67 -18.92 -2.88
N THR A 570 1.27 -18.80 -1.69
CA THR A 570 0.55 -18.28 -0.53
C THR A 570 0.23 -16.79 -0.70
N LEU A 571 -1.03 -16.42 -0.50
CA LEU A 571 -1.47 -15.02 -0.31
C LEU A 571 -1.60 -14.78 1.21
N ASP A 572 -1.05 -13.68 1.71
CA ASP A 572 -0.94 -13.33 3.14
C ASP A 572 -0.27 -14.37 4.03
N GLY A 573 0.55 -15.24 3.43
CA GLY A 573 1.20 -16.36 4.13
C GLY A 573 0.31 -17.60 4.31
N ALA A 574 -0.89 -17.63 3.73
CA ALA A 574 -1.76 -18.80 3.72
C ALA A 574 -1.97 -19.35 2.30
N TYR A 575 -2.13 -20.68 2.18
CA TYR A 575 -2.53 -21.30 0.93
C TYR A 575 -4.03 -21.11 0.69
N PRO A 576 -4.47 -20.70 -0.51
CA PRO A 576 -5.89 -20.73 -0.88
C PRO A 576 -6.38 -22.19 -0.97
N LEU A 577 -7.63 -22.41 -0.58
CA LEU A 577 -8.31 -23.69 -0.68
C LEU A 577 -9.22 -23.74 -1.91
N ASP A 578 -9.29 -24.88 -2.59
CA ASP A 578 -10.38 -25.13 -3.54
C ASP A 578 -11.68 -25.32 -2.75
N VAL A 579 -12.45 -24.24 -2.65
CA VAL A 579 -13.72 -24.17 -1.91
C VAL A 579 -14.79 -25.12 -2.48
N THR A 580 -14.63 -25.56 -3.73
CA THR A 580 -15.52 -26.54 -4.36
C THR A 580 -15.26 -27.97 -3.86
N HIS A 581 -14.06 -28.24 -3.33
CA HIS A 581 -13.61 -29.57 -2.93
C HIS A 581 -14.44 -30.14 -1.76
N PRO A 582 -14.89 -31.43 -1.81
CA PRO A 582 -15.68 -32.04 -0.73
C PRO A 582 -15.05 -31.94 0.66
N GLY A 583 -13.73 -32.13 0.78
CA GLY A 583 -12.98 -31.94 2.03
C GLY A 583 -13.05 -30.51 2.60
N ALA A 584 -13.02 -29.47 1.76
CA ALA A 584 -13.19 -28.08 2.21
C ALA A 584 -14.63 -27.85 2.74
N LYS A 585 -15.64 -28.39 2.05
CA LYS A 585 -17.05 -28.38 2.50
C LYS A 585 -17.26 -29.13 3.82
N MET A 586 -16.58 -30.26 4.03
CA MET A 586 -16.58 -30.97 5.32
C MET A 586 -15.95 -30.15 6.46
N ARG A 587 -14.86 -29.42 6.17
CA ARG A 587 -14.23 -28.49 7.12
C ARG A 587 -15.17 -27.32 7.48
N MET A 588 -15.84 -26.74 6.48
CA MET A 588 -16.89 -25.72 6.68
C MET A 588 -18.03 -26.23 7.57
N ASN A 589 -18.53 -27.45 7.33
CA ASN A 589 -19.53 -28.05 8.22
C ASN A 589 -19.03 -28.13 9.68
N TYR A 590 -17.83 -28.66 9.88
CA TYR A 590 -17.25 -28.89 11.21
C TYR A 590 -17.17 -27.60 12.05
N PHE A 591 -16.57 -26.53 11.52
CA PHE A 591 -16.42 -25.28 12.26
C PHE A 591 -17.74 -24.51 12.40
N LEU A 592 -18.53 -24.37 11.33
CA LEU A 592 -19.81 -23.63 11.39
C LEU A 592 -20.82 -24.32 12.31
N ASP A 593 -20.85 -25.66 12.35
CA ASP A 593 -21.68 -26.40 13.32
C ASP A 593 -21.19 -26.23 14.76
N LYS A 594 -19.88 -26.26 14.99
CA LYS A 594 -19.30 -25.96 16.31
C LYS A 594 -19.75 -24.59 16.81
N PHE A 595 -19.60 -23.54 16.00
CA PHE A 595 -19.96 -22.17 16.40
C PHE A 595 -21.47 -22.01 16.69
N LYS A 596 -22.34 -22.54 15.82
CA LYS A 596 -23.80 -22.54 16.08
C LYS A 596 -24.18 -23.32 17.35
N ASN A 597 -23.55 -24.47 17.59
CA ASN A 597 -23.86 -25.32 18.75
C ASN A 597 -23.38 -24.73 20.08
N LEU A 598 -22.23 -24.05 20.08
CA LEU A 598 -21.77 -23.23 21.21
C LEU A 598 -22.65 -21.99 21.41
N GLY A 599 -23.36 -21.56 20.36
CA GLY A 599 -24.39 -20.53 20.40
C GLY A 599 -23.86 -19.12 20.12
N PHE A 600 -22.82 -19.01 19.31
CA PHE A 600 -22.42 -17.71 18.73
C PHE A 600 -23.54 -17.17 17.82
N THR A 601 -23.65 -15.84 17.74
CA THR A 601 -24.71 -15.13 16.97
C THR A 601 -24.14 -14.07 16.01
N PHE A 602 -22.81 -13.94 15.95
CA PHE A 602 -22.06 -13.12 15.00
C PHE A 602 -20.83 -13.91 14.54
N ILE A 603 -20.52 -13.85 13.25
CA ILE A 603 -19.28 -14.37 12.67
C ILE A 603 -18.62 -13.31 11.80
N LYS A 604 -17.36 -13.01 12.09
CA LYS A 604 -16.45 -12.34 11.16
C LYS A 604 -15.80 -13.42 10.29
N LEU A 605 -16.12 -13.40 9.00
CA LEU A 605 -15.50 -14.28 8.00
C LEU A 605 -14.37 -13.50 7.34
N ASP A 606 -13.14 -14.01 7.42
CA ASP A 606 -11.94 -13.29 6.97
C ASP A 606 -11.13 -14.08 5.93
N PHE A 607 -10.22 -13.40 5.23
CA PHE A 607 -9.44 -13.94 4.10
C PHE A 607 -10.35 -14.63 3.06
N LEU A 608 -11.41 -13.92 2.67
CA LEU A 608 -12.40 -14.38 1.71
C LEU A 608 -11.92 -14.23 0.26
N THR A 609 -11.04 -13.27 -0.05
CA THR A 609 -10.44 -13.11 -1.39
C THR A 609 -9.77 -14.40 -1.87
N HIS A 610 -9.16 -15.20 -1.00
CA HIS A 610 -8.56 -16.50 -1.33
C HIS A 610 -9.54 -17.47 -2.00
N GLY A 611 -10.83 -17.38 -1.69
CA GLY A 611 -11.88 -18.19 -2.33
C GLY A 611 -12.30 -17.67 -3.72
N SER A 612 -11.83 -16.49 -4.12
CA SER A 612 -12.07 -15.88 -5.44
C SER A 612 -10.89 -15.98 -6.39
N LEU A 613 -9.76 -16.57 -5.99
CA LEU A 613 -8.58 -16.70 -6.83
C LEU A 613 -8.80 -17.67 -7.99
N GLU A 614 -8.23 -17.36 -9.15
CA GLU A 614 -8.24 -18.24 -10.31
C GLU A 614 -7.34 -19.47 -10.11
N GLY A 615 -7.86 -20.65 -10.45
CA GLY A 615 -7.15 -21.91 -10.36
C GLY A 615 -7.98 -23.10 -10.88
N THR A 616 -7.48 -24.31 -10.64
CA THR A 616 -8.15 -25.56 -11.01
C THR A 616 -9.08 -26.02 -9.89
N HIS A 617 -10.38 -26.09 -10.18
CA HIS A 617 -11.43 -26.51 -9.24
C HIS A 617 -11.87 -27.96 -9.46
N VAL A 618 -12.31 -28.63 -8.39
CA VAL A 618 -12.81 -30.02 -8.45
C VAL A 618 -14.26 -30.13 -8.93
N ASP A 619 -15.13 -29.13 -8.73
CA ASP A 619 -16.43 -29.14 -9.40
C ASP A 619 -16.26 -28.73 -10.88
N PRO A 620 -16.53 -29.60 -11.87
CA PRO A 620 -16.32 -29.32 -13.28
C PRO A 620 -17.29 -28.29 -13.87
N LYS A 621 -18.22 -27.74 -13.07
CA LYS A 621 -19.07 -26.60 -13.44
C LYS A 621 -18.48 -25.25 -13.04
N VAL A 622 -17.44 -25.26 -12.22
CA VAL A 622 -16.74 -24.07 -11.75
C VAL A 622 -15.49 -23.91 -12.62
N SER A 623 -15.48 -22.83 -13.40
CA SER A 623 -14.44 -22.52 -14.39
C SER A 623 -13.70 -21.22 -14.09
N THR A 624 -14.07 -20.51 -13.02
CA THR A 624 -13.57 -19.18 -12.64
C THR A 624 -13.53 -19.05 -11.11
N GLY A 625 -12.66 -18.20 -10.60
CA GLY A 625 -12.56 -17.93 -9.17
C GLY A 625 -13.84 -17.31 -8.57
N ILE A 626 -14.56 -16.46 -9.33
CA ILE A 626 -15.83 -15.87 -8.87
C ILE A 626 -16.96 -16.91 -8.77
N GLN A 627 -17.01 -17.91 -9.65
CA GLN A 627 -17.94 -19.04 -9.49
C GLN A 627 -17.62 -19.84 -8.22
N ALA A 628 -16.34 -20.08 -7.95
CA ALA A 628 -15.88 -20.76 -6.75
C ALA A 628 -16.28 -19.98 -5.48
N TYR A 629 -16.03 -18.67 -5.45
CA TYR A 629 -16.41 -17.78 -4.35
C TYR A 629 -17.93 -17.79 -4.09
N ASN A 630 -18.75 -17.63 -5.14
CA ASN A 630 -20.21 -17.72 -5.04
C ASN A 630 -20.66 -19.04 -4.42
N GLU A 631 -20.05 -20.16 -4.83
CA GLU A 631 -20.37 -21.47 -4.28
C GLU A 631 -19.94 -21.61 -2.82
N GLY A 632 -18.71 -21.20 -2.48
CA GLY A 632 -18.17 -21.25 -1.12
C GLY A 632 -18.99 -20.40 -0.15
N MET A 633 -19.28 -19.14 -0.51
CA MET A 633 -20.05 -18.23 0.34
C MET A 633 -21.51 -18.65 0.49
N ARG A 634 -22.16 -19.12 -0.59
CA ARG A 634 -23.50 -19.75 -0.49
C ARG A 634 -23.48 -20.95 0.46
N TYR A 635 -22.45 -21.80 0.38
CA TYR A 635 -22.32 -22.96 1.27
C TYR A 635 -22.17 -22.54 2.75
N VAL A 636 -21.43 -21.47 3.03
CA VAL A 636 -21.31 -20.90 4.38
C VAL A 636 -22.65 -20.34 4.86
N GLU A 637 -23.35 -19.56 4.04
CA GLU A 637 -24.65 -18.96 4.35
C GLU A 637 -25.75 -20.03 4.60
N ASP A 638 -25.92 -20.96 3.66
CA ASP A 638 -26.80 -22.14 3.79
C ASP A 638 -26.50 -22.92 5.09
N ARG A 639 -25.21 -23.11 5.41
CA ARG A 639 -24.82 -23.86 6.60
C ARG A 639 -25.09 -23.07 7.87
N LEU A 640 -24.98 -21.75 7.85
CA LEU A 640 -25.28 -20.88 8.99
C LEU A 640 -26.79 -20.78 9.29
N ASP A 641 -27.67 -21.07 8.32
CA ASP A 641 -29.12 -21.22 8.53
C ASP A 641 -29.74 -19.98 9.20
N GLY A 642 -29.25 -18.80 8.80
CA GLY A 642 -29.65 -17.49 9.35
C GLY A 642 -29.43 -17.31 10.87
N LYS A 643 -28.61 -18.14 11.53
CA LYS A 643 -28.40 -18.11 12.99
C LYS A 643 -27.29 -17.19 13.46
N MET A 644 -26.57 -16.56 12.54
CA MET A 644 -25.46 -15.67 12.84
C MET A 644 -25.51 -14.45 11.91
N PHE A 645 -25.24 -13.26 12.46
CA PHE A 645 -24.84 -12.10 11.67
C PHE A 645 -23.50 -12.41 10.99
N ILE A 646 -23.29 -11.96 9.76
CA ILE A 646 -22.09 -12.26 8.96
C ILE A 646 -21.44 -10.93 8.57
N SER A 647 -20.22 -10.68 9.06
CA SER A 647 -19.34 -9.61 8.55
C SER A 647 -18.24 -10.21 7.70
N ALA A 648 -18.16 -9.82 6.43
CA ALA A 648 -17.08 -10.19 5.51
C ALA A 648 -15.86 -9.30 5.72
N SER A 649 -14.66 -9.87 5.72
CA SER A 649 -13.36 -9.20 5.84
C SER A 649 -12.37 -9.83 4.86
N ILE A 650 -11.38 -9.03 4.43
CA ILE A 650 -10.43 -9.35 3.33
C ILE A 650 -11.18 -10.04 2.18
N ALA A 651 -12.09 -9.30 1.56
CA ALA A 651 -13.12 -9.82 0.66
C ALA A 651 -13.29 -8.93 -0.57
N PRO A 652 -13.63 -9.48 -1.75
CA PRO A 652 -13.99 -8.66 -2.90
C PRO A 652 -15.27 -7.84 -2.60
N ILE A 653 -15.50 -6.76 -3.36
CA ILE A 653 -16.72 -5.93 -3.22
C ILE A 653 -17.98 -6.74 -3.61
N PHE A 654 -17.84 -7.59 -4.64
CA PHE A 654 -18.88 -8.48 -5.12
C PHE A 654 -18.34 -9.91 -5.25
N PRO A 655 -19.18 -10.96 -5.13
CA PRO A 655 -20.62 -10.94 -4.82
C PRO A 655 -20.92 -10.56 -3.36
N SER A 656 -21.92 -9.70 -3.15
CA SER A 656 -22.22 -9.10 -1.84
C SER A 656 -23.30 -9.83 -1.04
N GLN A 657 -24.17 -10.60 -1.70
CA GLN A 657 -25.44 -11.13 -1.16
C GLN A 657 -25.32 -12.13 -0.01
N TYR A 658 -24.10 -12.60 0.32
CA TYR A 658 -23.85 -13.62 1.34
C TYR A 658 -23.44 -13.06 2.71
N ALA A 659 -23.36 -11.75 2.86
CA ALA A 659 -23.01 -11.10 4.13
C ALA A 659 -23.95 -9.96 4.49
N HIS A 660 -24.09 -9.71 5.80
CA HIS A 660 -24.89 -8.58 6.32
C HIS A 660 -24.09 -7.28 6.29
N SER A 661 -22.76 -7.39 6.41
CA SER A 661 -21.79 -6.31 6.28
C SER A 661 -20.50 -6.77 5.63
N ARG A 662 -19.72 -5.80 5.14
CA ARG A 662 -18.35 -5.97 4.65
C ARG A 662 -17.45 -4.91 5.26
N ARG A 663 -16.21 -5.31 5.58
CA ARG A 663 -15.12 -4.43 6.00
C ARG A 663 -14.65 -3.57 4.83
N ILE A 664 -14.59 -2.25 5.03
CA ILE A 664 -14.32 -1.32 3.92
C ILE A 664 -12.83 -1.04 3.70
N SER A 665 -11.98 -1.24 4.71
CA SER A 665 -10.52 -1.08 4.66
C SER A 665 -9.78 -2.32 5.15
N CYS A 666 -8.45 -2.35 5.04
CA CYS A 666 -7.61 -3.27 5.81
C CYS A 666 -7.59 -2.86 7.30
N ASP A 667 -6.86 -3.61 8.12
CA ASP A 667 -6.68 -3.39 9.56
C ASP A 667 -6.21 -1.97 9.91
N THR A 668 -6.78 -1.42 10.99
CA THR A 668 -6.49 -0.05 11.46
C THR A 668 -6.50 0.07 12.99
N TYR A 669 -5.37 0.48 13.57
CA TYR A 669 -5.07 0.32 14.99
C TYR A 669 -5.14 1.62 15.83
N GLY A 670 -5.51 2.76 15.27
CA GLY A 670 -5.99 3.92 16.06
C GLY A 670 -5.23 5.24 15.91
N ASN A 671 -4.13 5.31 15.16
CA ASN A 671 -3.48 6.59 14.85
C ASN A 671 -4.29 7.40 13.83
N ILE A 672 -4.07 8.72 13.75
CA ILE A 672 -4.80 9.61 12.83
C ILE A 672 -4.60 9.24 11.35
N ASN A 673 -3.43 8.75 10.96
CA ASN A 673 -3.17 8.29 9.58
C ASN A 673 -3.97 7.01 9.23
N GLU A 674 -4.24 6.15 10.22
CA GLU A 674 -5.07 4.95 10.04
C GLU A 674 -6.56 5.30 10.02
N THR A 675 -6.93 6.37 10.74
CA THR A 675 -8.25 6.99 10.67
C THR A 675 -8.49 7.64 9.30
N GLU A 676 -7.50 8.33 8.75
CA GLU A 676 -7.50 8.85 7.37
C GLU A 676 -7.63 7.71 6.36
N TYR A 677 -6.81 6.66 6.48
CA TYR A 677 -6.83 5.51 5.57
C TYR A 677 -8.20 4.82 5.51
N MET A 678 -8.83 4.53 6.66
CA MET A 678 -10.19 3.96 6.67
C MET A 678 -11.21 4.93 6.04
N LEU A 679 -11.06 6.24 6.27
CA LEU A 679 -11.93 7.26 5.68
C LEU A 679 -11.71 7.47 4.16
N ASN A 680 -10.59 7.03 3.56
CA ASN A 680 -10.47 6.93 2.10
C ASN A 680 -11.44 5.87 1.56
N SER A 681 -11.50 4.69 2.19
CA SER A 681 -12.48 3.66 1.83
C SER A 681 -13.92 4.15 2.00
N LEU A 682 -14.22 4.93 3.06
CA LEU A 682 -15.54 5.55 3.20
C LEU A 682 -15.82 6.59 2.10
N THR A 683 -14.85 7.45 1.79
CA THR A 683 -14.99 8.55 0.81
C THR A 683 -15.56 8.03 -0.52
N TYR A 684 -15.05 6.91 -1.01
CA TYR A 684 -15.43 6.37 -2.32
C TYR A 684 -16.36 5.15 -2.25
N GLY A 685 -16.41 4.45 -1.11
CA GLY A 685 -17.25 3.27 -0.87
C GLY A 685 -18.53 3.51 -0.07
N PHE A 686 -18.86 4.75 0.36
CA PHE A 686 -20.03 5.04 1.21
C PHE A 686 -21.35 4.45 0.66
N TRP A 687 -21.49 4.36 -0.66
CA TRP A 687 -22.68 3.87 -1.34
C TRP A 687 -23.00 2.40 -1.04
N GLN A 688 -22.01 1.60 -0.61
CA GLN A 688 -22.20 0.18 -0.28
C GLN A 688 -23.16 0.01 0.92
N ASN A 689 -23.17 0.97 1.84
CA ASN A 689 -24.03 0.99 3.01
C ASN A 689 -25.48 1.30 2.62
N GLY A 690 -26.41 0.44 3.06
CA GLY A 690 -27.84 0.60 2.79
C GLY A 690 -28.26 0.27 1.35
N THR A 691 -27.34 -0.22 0.50
CA THR A 691 -27.65 -0.74 -0.84
C THR A 691 -27.30 -2.23 -0.95
N ILE A 692 -26.02 -2.57 -1.08
CA ILE A 692 -25.53 -3.95 -1.26
C ILE A 692 -25.16 -4.63 0.06
N TYR A 693 -24.99 -3.86 1.14
CA TYR A 693 -24.86 -4.35 2.51
C TYR A 693 -25.80 -3.58 3.46
N SER A 694 -26.27 -4.23 4.52
CA SER A 694 -27.06 -3.56 5.56
C SER A 694 -26.20 -2.58 6.37
N TYR A 695 -24.95 -2.96 6.65
CA TYR A 695 -23.97 -2.16 7.38
C TYR A 695 -22.60 -2.25 6.73
N THR A 696 -21.74 -1.28 6.98
CA THR A 696 -20.34 -1.30 6.54
C THR A 696 -19.45 -1.31 7.78
N ASP A 697 -18.42 -2.15 7.76
CA ASP A 697 -17.55 -2.42 8.90
C ASP A 697 -16.28 -1.55 8.79
N PRO A 698 -16.11 -0.51 9.64
CA PRO A 698 -14.94 0.38 9.64
C PRO A 698 -13.70 -0.23 10.30
N ASP A 699 -13.71 -1.54 10.52
CA ASP A 699 -12.76 -2.26 11.36
C ASP A 699 -12.79 -1.79 12.84
N HIS A 700 -11.96 -2.43 13.65
CA HIS A 700 -11.90 -2.30 15.09
C HIS A 700 -11.35 -0.93 15.54
N LEU A 701 -11.96 -0.35 16.56
CA LEU A 701 -11.59 0.95 17.11
C LEU A 701 -10.73 0.75 18.35
N VAL A 702 -9.40 0.84 18.23
CA VAL A 702 -8.51 0.95 19.40
C VAL A 702 -8.33 2.42 19.73
N LEU A 703 -8.69 2.84 20.94
CA LEU A 703 -8.62 4.23 21.38
C LEU A 703 -7.32 4.51 22.14
N SER A 704 -6.84 3.53 22.92
CA SER A 704 -5.64 3.68 23.77
C SER A 704 -4.35 3.95 22.98
N ARG A 705 -4.28 3.56 21.70
CA ARG A 705 -3.10 3.81 20.85
C ARG A 705 -2.98 5.27 20.41
N ALA A 706 -4.09 6.02 20.34
CA ALA A 706 -4.09 7.44 19.99
C ALA A 706 -3.22 8.27 20.95
N SER A 707 -2.53 9.29 20.43
CA SER A 707 -1.65 10.18 21.21
C SER A 707 -2.42 11.04 22.23
N SER A 708 -3.70 11.28 21.98
CA SER A 708 -4.58 12.10 22.83
C SER A 708 -6.03 11.64 22.78
N LEU A 709 -6.84 12.09 23.75
CA LEU A 709 -8.29 11.88 23.76
C LEU A 709 -8.99 12.56 22.55
N ALA A 710 -8.40 13.61 21.98
CA ALA A 710 -8.93 14.28 20.78
C ALA A 710 -8.74 13.43 19.52
N GLU A 711 -7.61 12.76 19.38
CA GLU A 711 -7.35 11.80 18.31
C GLU A 711 -8.19 10.52 18.48
N ALA A 712 -8.32 10.01 19.71
CA ALA A 712 -9.25 8.92 20.02
C ALA A 712 -10.71 9.29 19.66
N ARG A 713 -11.12 10.54 19.91
CA ARG A 713 -12.42 11.06 19.47
C ARG A 713 -12.55 11.06 17.94
N SER A 714 -11.49 11.38 17.21
CA SER A 714 -11.47 11.27 15.74
C SER A 714 -11.64 9.83 15.27
N ARG A 715 -11.02 8.85 15.94
CA ARG A 715 -11.25 7.41 15.68
C ARG A 715 -12.70 7.00 15.96
N VAL A 716 -13.32 7.49 17.04
CA VAL A 716 -14.76 7.24 17.30
C VAL A 716 -15.65 7.91 16.26
N ASN A 717 -15.39 9.17 15.92
CA ASN A 717 -16.15 9.89 14.87
C ASN A 717 -16.05 9.18 13.52
N SER A 718 -14.88 8.65 13.16
CA SER A 718 -14.71 7.90 11.90
C SER A 718 -15.56 6.63 11.89
N GLY A 719 -15.60 5.88 12.99
CA GLY A 719 -16.49 4.73 13.13
C GLY A 719 -17.96 5.14 13.00
N VAL A 720 -18.39 6.18 13.73
CA VAL A 720 -19.78 6.70 13.75
C VAL A 720 -20.31 7.05 12.35
N ILE A 721 -19.47 7.60 11.47
CA ILE A 721 -19.90 8.03 10.12
C ILE A 721 -19.79 6.95 9.04
N ALA A 722 -19.23 5.78 9.35
CA ALA A 722 -18.85 4.78 8.36
C ALA A 722 -19.90 3.68 8.12
N GLY A 723 -21.17 3.88 8.51
CA GLY A 723 -22.25 2.88 8.33
C GLY A 723 -22.18 1.65 9.25
N THR A 724 -21.19 1.63 10.15
CA THR A 724 -21.07 0.88 11.42
C THR A 724 -21.45 -0.60 11.46
N VAL A 725 -20.42 -1.44 11.53
CA VAL A 725 -20.29 -2.51 12.54
C VAL A 725 -19.30 -1.99 13.59
N MET A 726 -19.79 -1.34 14.65
CA MET A 726 -18.93 -0.51 15.50
C MET A 726 -18.32 -1.31 16.67
N MET A 727 -17.15 -1.88 16.45
CA MET A 727 -16.44 -2.69 17.45
C MET A 727 -15.26 -1.91 18.04
N ASP A 728 -15.23 -1.75 19.36
CA ASP A 728 -14.01 -1.39 20.08
C ASP A 728 -12.96 -2.52 20.03
N SER A 729 -11.70 -2.25 20.31
CA SER A 729 -10.69 -3.30 20.52
C SER A 729 -9.55 -2.83 21.44
N ASP A 730 -9.89 -2.13 22.51
CA ASP A 730 -8.94 -1.83 23.58
C ASP A 730 -8.83 -2.98 24.60
N ASP A 731 -7.69 -3.07 25.29
CA ASP A 731 -7.56 -3.90 26.49
C ASP A 731 -8.29 -3.23 27.65
N VAL A 732 -9.40 -3.83 28.11
CA VAL A 732 -10.18 -3.32 29.24
C VAL A 732 -9.41 -3.30 30.57
N ASN A 733 -8.24 -3.92 30.65
CA ASN A 733 -7.35 -3.87 31.81
C ASN A 733 -6.34 -2.70 31.78
N ASP A 734 -6.19 -1.98 30.66
CA ASP A 734 -5.40 -0.75 30.58
C ASP A 734 -6.19 0.46 31.14
N PRO A 735 -5.69 1.18 32.15
CA PRO A 735 -6.33 2.39 32.65
C PRO A 735 -6.57 3.49 31.60
N LYS A 736 -5.71 3.62 30.58
CA LYS A 736 -5.88 4.63 29.52
C LYS A 736 -7.03 4.25 28.59
N ALA A 737 -7.09 2.99 28.16
CA ALA A 737 -8.25 2.41 27.49
C ALA A 737 -9.55 2.65 28.27
N GLN A 738 -9.57 2.32 29.57
CA GLN A 738 -10.74 2.54 30.44
C GLN A 738 -11.19 4.02 30.47
N GLU A 739 -10.25 4.95 30.58
CA GLU A 739 -10.53 6.40 30.54
C GLU A 739 -11.18 6.79 29.21
N TYR A 740 -10.59 6.37 28.09
CA TYR A 740 -11.01 6.78 26.74
C TYR A 740 -12.36 6.15 26.37
N MET A 741 -12.55 4.84 26.58
CA MET A 741 -13.84 4.17 26.38
C MET A 741 -14.94 4.81 27.23
N THR A 742 -14.67 5.07 28.52
CA THR A 742 -15.67 5.68 29.42
C THR A 742 -16.04 7.09 28.98
N ALA A 743 -15.07 7.89 28.53
CA ALA A 743 -15.29 9.25 28.06
C ALA A 743 -16.04 9.32 26.72
N LEU A 744 -15.73 8.41 25.78
CA LEU A 744 -16.22 8.51 24.40
C LEU A 744 -17.51 7.70 24.16
N TYR A 745 -17.61 6.46 24.66
CA TYR A 745 -18.78 5.60 24.42
C TYR A 745 -19.94 5.79 25.40
N ASN A 746 -19.88 6.78 26.30
CA ASN A 746 -21.01 7.17 27.15
C ASN A 746 -21.74 8.43 26.66
N ASN A 747 -21.42 8.93 25.47
CA ASN A 747 -22.11 10.06 24.84
C ASN A 747 -23.27 9.59 23.94
N MET A 748 -24.51 9.72 24.45
CA MET A 748 -25.70 9.30 23.70
C MET A 748 -25.97 10.14 22.44
N GLU A 749 -25.58 11.42 22.39
CA GLU A 749 -25.84 12.25 21.20
C GLU A 749 -25.01 11.75 20.00
N VAL A 750 -23.77 11.34 20.25
CA VAL A 750 -22.88 10.72 19.24
C VAL A 750 -23.34 9.30 18.90
N LEU A 751 -23.66 8.47 19.91
CA LEU A 751 -24.13 7.11 19.65
C LEU A 751 -25.47 7.08 18.90
N ASN A 752 -26.37 8.03 19.14
CA ASN A 752 -27.62 8.18 18.38
C ASN A 752 -27.39 8.50 16.89
N VAL A 753 -26.19 8.93 16.49
CA VAL A 753 -25.78 9.02 15.07
C VAL A 753 -25.34 7.65 14.55
N ALA A 754 -24.43 6.97 15.25
CA ALA A 754 -23.96 5.63 14.88
C ALA A 754 -25.12 4.62 14.74
N LEU A 755 -26.05 4.62 15.70
CA LEU A 755 -27.20 3.72 15.72
C LEU A 755 -28.22 3.96 14.58
N LYS A 756 -28.03 4.96 13.72
CA LYS A 756 -28.76 5.09 12.45
C LYS A 756 -28.30 4.08 11.40
N GLY A 757 -27.07 3.57 11.50
CA GLY A 757 -26.48 2.62 10.56
C GLY A 757 -26.20 3.19 9.17
N LYS A 758 -26.10 4.52 9.05
CA LYS A 758 -25.96 5.24 7.77
C LYS A 758 -24.55 5.77 7.58
N ALA A 759 -23.94 5.46 6.44
CA ALA A 759 -22.71 6.09 6.00
C ALA A 759 -22.94 7.58 5.67
N PHE A 760 -21.97 8.43 6.00
CA PHE A 760 -21.97 9.82 5.56
C PHE A 760 -21.34 9.91 4.15
N LYS A 761 -21.85 10.83 3.34
CA LYS A 761 -21.31 11.11 2.00
C LYS A 761 -20.14 12.08 2.11
N PRO A 762 -19.06 11.92 1.33
CA PRO A 762 -18.01 12.94 1.27
C PRO A 762 -18.55 14.24 0.68
N LEU A 763 -18.00 15.38 1.09
CA LEU A 763 -18.30 16.66 0.46
C LEU A 763 -17.60 16.80 -0.90
N GLU A 764 -16.33 16.41 -0.97
CA GLU A 764 -15.48 16.52 -2.17
C GLU A 764 -14.93 15.14 -2.57
N GLY A 765 -14.70 14.95 -3.88
CA GLY A 765 -14.21 13.70 -4.44
C GLY A 765 -12.83 13.79 -5.09
N ASN A 766 -12.19 14.96 -5.13
CA ASN A 766 -10.92 15.17 -5.86
C ASN A 766 -9.66 14.92 -5.00
N THR A 767 -9.70 13.94 -4.09
CA THR A 767 -8.66 13.76 -3.05
C THR A 767 -7.48 12.87 -3.46
N ASN A 768 -7.40 12.45 -4.73
CA ASN A 768 -6.46 11.42 -5.21
C ASN A 768 -6.61 10.15 -4.35
N ALA A 769 -5.53 9.65 -3.75
CA ALA A 769 -5.54 8.48 -2.85
C ALA A 769 -5.89 8.83 -1.39
N ASN A 770 -6.09 10.10 -1.03
CA ASN A 770 -6.41 10.52 0.34
C ASN A 770 -7.92 10.39 0.63
N ALA A 771 -8.33 10.54 1.88
CA ALA A 771 -9.71 10.72 2.30
C ALA A 771 -10.23 12.14 2.00
N ALA A 772 -11.54 12.28 1.84
CA ALA A 772 -12.22 13.55 2.11
C ALA A 772 -12.07 13.89 3.59
N ASP A 773 -11.93 15.16 3.94
CA ASP A 773 -11.84 15.62 5.33
C ASP A 773 -13.18 16.13 5.89
N THR A 774 -14.21 16.15 5.05
CA THR A 774 -15.53 16.71 5.35
C THR A 774 -16.62 15.79 4.80
N PHE A 775 -17.55 15.38 5.67
CA PHE A 775 -18.62 14.45 5.34
C PHE A 775 -19.99 14.96 5.82
N VAL A 776 -21.05 14.60 5.10
CA VAL A 776 -22.43 15.02 5.38
C VAL A 776 -23.41 13.86 5.36
N LEU A 777 -24.34 13.85 6.30
CA LEU A 777 -25.53 13.01 6.30
C LEU A 777 -26.78 13.88 6.46
N LYS A 778 -27.78 13.67 5.59
CA LYS A 778 -29.14 14.20 5.78
C LYS A 778 -30.03 13.10 6.33
N ASP A 779 -30.72 13.37 7.44
CA ASP A 779 -31.64 12.42 8.08
C ASP A 779 -32.94 13.14 8.46
N GLY A 780 -33.96 13.00 7.60
CA GLY A 780 -35.19 13.79 7.68
C GLY A 780 -34.91 15.27 7.40
N GLU A 781 -35.31 16.14 8.34
CA GLU A 781 -35.07 17.59 8.30
C GLU A 781 -33.72 18.00 8.92
N ASP A 782 -33.05 17.08 9.61
CA ASP A 782 -31.76 17.32 10.25
C ASP A 782 -30.59 16.98 9.32
N TYR A 783 -29.51 17.74 9.47
CA TYR A 783 -28.23 17.49 8.80
C TYR A 783 -27.17 17.22 9.85
N TYR A 784 -26.21 16.35 9.53
CA TYR A 784 -25.04 16.07 10.35
C TYR A 784 -23.79 16.33 9.51
N LEU A 785 -22.82 17.02 10.09
CA LEU A 785 -21.52 17.27 9.46
C LEU A 785 -20.41 16.70 10.34
N ALA A 786 -19.47 16.01 9.71
CA ALA A 786 -18.20 15.60 10.31
C ALA A 786 -17.05 16.27 9.58
N ILE A 787 -16.10 16.83 10.32
CA ILE A 787 -14.86 17.42 9.78
C ILE A 787 -13.65 16.91 10.54
N PHE A 788 -12.55 16.68 9.83
CA PHE A 788 -11.33 16.06 10.35
C PHE A 788 -10.09 16.88 10.02
N ASN A 789 -9.12 16.87 10.94
CA ASN A 789 -7.75 17.29 10.69
C ASN A 789 -6.84 16.06 10.76
N TYR A 790 -6.42 15.56 9.60
CA TYR A 790 -5.52 14.40 9.53
C TYR A 790 -4.06 14.73 9.88
N SER A 791 -3.71 16.00 10.09
CA SER A 791 -2.34 16.35 10.50
C SER A 791 -2.11 16.07 11.97
N ALA A 792 -1.19 15.15 12.29
CA ALA A 792 -0.73 14.88 13.65
C ALA A 792 0.11 16.03 14.28
N ALA A 793 0.48 17.05 13.49
CA ALA A 793 1.40 18.11 13.92
C ALA A 793 0.84 19.54 13.81
N ASN A 794 -0.06 19.82 12.85
CA ASN A 794 -0.49 21.17 12.53
C ASN A 794 -1.98 21.37 12.80
N SER A 795 -2.34 22.41 13.56
CA SER A 795 -3.72 22.89 13.66
C SER A 795 -4.18 23.42 12.31
N THR A 796 -5.48 23.36 12.03
CA THR A 796 -6.06 23.80 10.75
C THR A 796 -7.45 24.39 10.94
N ALA A 797 -7.93 25.13 9.94
CA ALA A 797 -9.33 25.56 9.88
C ALA A 797 -10.04 24.84 8.74
N ARG A 798 -11.32 24.50 8.96
CA ARG A 798 -12.21 23.97 7.93
C ARG A 798 -13.46 24.83 7.83
N THR A 799 -13.93 25.03 6.60
CA THR A 799 -15.15 25.77 6.30
C THR A 799 -16.03 24.91 5.40
N VAL A 800 -17.24 24.62 5.87
CA VAL A 800 -18.26 23.90 5.12
C VAL A 800 -19.22 24.93 4.54
N ASP A 801 -19.26 25.03 3.22
CA ASP A 801 -20.30 25.78 2.51
C ASP A 801 -21.61 24.98 2.53
N PHE A 802 -22.73 25.66 2.84
CA PHE A 802 -24.01 24.99 3.02
C PHE A 802 -24.64 24.54 1.71
N GLU A 803 -24.54 25.33 0.65
CA GLU A 803 -25.05 24.94 -0.67
C GLU A 803 -24.28 23.73 -1.21
N ARG A 804 -22.94 23.74 -1.08
CA ARG A 804 -22.08 22.61 -1.44
C ARG A 804 -22.41 21.34 -0.63
N ALA A 805 -22.80 21.47 0.63
CA ALA A 805 -23.22 20.37 1.50
C ALA A 805 -24.70 19.94 1.32
N GLY A 806 -25.47 20.57 0.44
CA GLY A 806 -26.89 20.24 0.21
C GLY A 806 -27.87 20.81 1.25
N LEU A 807 -27.43 21.82 2.00
CA LEU A 807 -28.24 22.68 2.87
C LEU A 807 -28.66 23.95 2.10
N ASN A 808 -29.67 24.67 2.58
CA ASN A 808 -30.09 25.93 1.99
C ASN A 808 -29.24 27.07 2.57
N ALA A 809 -28.35 27.69 1.78
CA ALA A 809 -27.46 28.75 2.24
C ALA A 809 -28.19 30.00 2.81
N SER A 810 -29.42 30.29 2.35
CA SER A 810 -30.24 31.40 2.87
C SER A 810 -30.98 31.05 4.18
N GLN A 811 -30.97 29.79 4.60
CA GLN A 811 -31.63 29.33 5.82
C GLN A 811 -30.68 29.44 7.01
N SER A 812 -31.22 29.87 8.15
CA SER A 812 -30.53 29.81 9.44
C SER A 812 -30.76 28.45 10.10
N TYR A 813 -29.70 27.87 10.65
CA TYR A 813 -29.70 26.59 11.35
C TYR A 813 -29.18 26.76 12.77
N SER A 814 -29.79 26.04 13.71
CA SER A 814 -29.22 25.77 15.03
C SER A 814 -28.18 24.66 14.86
N LEU A 815 -26.91 24.97 15.12
CA LEU A 815 -25.80 24.01 15.08
C LEU A 815 -25.46 23.60 16.52
N THR A 816 -25.49 22.30 16.77
CA THR A 816 -25.12 21.67 18.04
C THR A 816 -23.87 20.81 17.84
N ASP A 817 -22.81 21.08 18.60
CA ASP A 817 -21.67 20.16 18.69
C ASP A 817 -22.06 18.96 19.55
N LEU A 818 -21.96 17.74 19.00
CA LEU A 818 -22.46 16.54 19.68
C LEU A 818 -21.54 16.05 20.81
N TRP A 819 -20.32 16.59 20.92
CA TRP A 819 -19.36 16.27 21.97
C TRP A 819 -19.43 17.23 23.15
N SER A 820 -19.58 18.54 22.91
CA SER A 820 -19.70 19.54 23.98
C SER A 820 -21.14 19.84 24.38
N GLY A 821 -22.11 19.60 23.49
CA GLY A 821 -23.49 20.05 23.64
C GLY A 821 -23.69 21.56 23.43
N GLU A 822 -22.64 22.28 23.00
CA GLU A 822 -22.74 23.71 22.72
C GLU A 822 -23.62 23.96 21.50
N VAL A 823 -24.48 24.98 21.60
CA VAL A 823 -25.44 25.35 20.54
C VAL A 823 -25.15 26.76 20.05
N SER A 824 -25.08 26.91 18.72
CA SER A 824 -24.86 28.18 18.01
C SER A 824 -25.87 28.33 16.87
N SER A 825 -25.92 29.52 16.25
CA SER A 825 -26.76 29.79 15.08
C SER A 825 -25.88 30.17 13.89
N VAL A 826 -26.06 29.47 12.77
CA VAL A 826 -25.23 29.57 11.56
C VAL A 826 -26.09 29.68 10.29
N SER A 827 -25.52 30.19 9.21
CA SER A 827 -26.18 30.38 7.90
C SER A 827 -25.13 30.63 6.81
N GLY A 828 -25.38 30.17 5.58
CA GLY A 828 -24.45 30.30 4.45
C GLY A 828 -23.27 29.32 4.52
N SER A 829 -22.49 29.40 5.59
CA SER A 829 -21.39 28.47 5.85
C SER A 829 -21.13 28.30 7.35
N TRP A 830 -20.31 27.30 7.69
CA TRP A 830 -19.81 27.09 9.05
C TRP A 830 -18.30 26.85 9.00
N SER A 831 -17.55 27.53 9.88
CA SER A 831 -16.11 27.33 10.02
C SER A 831 -15.75 26.88 11.44
N ALA A 832 -14.79 25.97 11.54
CA ALA A 832 -14.23 25.53 12.81
C ALA A 832 -12.70 25.42 12.73
N ALA A 833 -12.02 25.77 13.83
CA ALA A 833 -10.63 25.43 14.06
C ALA A 833 -10.56 24.02 14.66
N LEU A 834 -9.58 23.25 14.18
CA LEU A 834 -9.25 21.89 14.60
C LEU A 834 -7.79 21.87 15.00
N GLU A 835 -7.49 21.41 16.22
CA GLU A 835 -6.13 21.12 16.64
C GLU A 835 -5.56 19.88 15.92
N PRO A 836 -4.26 19.56 16.06
CA PRO A 836 -3.68 18.37 15.42
C PRO A 836 -4.45 17.09 15.79
N ALA A 837 -4.68 16.22 14.80
CA ALA A 837 -5.47 15.00 14.88
C ALA A 837 -6.94 15.16 15.37
N GLU A 838 -7.46 16.39 15.44
CA GLU A 838 -8.79 16.67 15.96
C GLU A 838 -9.90 16.58 14.90
N SER A 839 -11.13 16.29 15.35
CA SER A 839 -12.35 16.32 14.53
C SER A 839 -13.51 16.98 15.27
N ARG A 840 -14.57 17.31 14.52
CA ARG A 840 -15.88 17.73 15.04
C ARG A 840 -16.97 16.87 14.42
N LEU A 841 -18.01 16.60 15.21
CA LEU A 841 -19.26 16.01 14.75
C LEU A 841 -20.40 16.91 15.25
N VAL A 842 -21.13 17.52 14.31
CA VAL A 842 -22.14 18.52 14.62
C VAL A 842 -23.48 18.16 13.96
N LYS A 843 -24.57 18.56 14.61
CA LYS A 843 -25.94 18.47 14.07
C LYS A 843 -26.44 19.86 13.73
N LEU A 844 -27.12 20.01 12.59
CA LEU A 844 -27.79 21.23 12.16
C LEU A 844 -29.30 20.96 12.03
N THR A 845 -30.10 21.72 12.78
CA THR A 845 -31.57 21.71 12.71
C THR A 845 -32.06 23.07 12.22
N LYS A 846 -33.04 23.07 11.31
CA LYS A 846 -33.60 24.29 10.71
C LYS A 846 -34.26 25.21 11.75
N ASN A 847 -33.85 26.48 11.81
CA ASN A 847 -34.53 27.48 12.65
C ASN A 847 -35.90 27.84 12.06
N THR A 848 -36.98 27.66 12.83
CA THR A 848 -38.38 27.87 12.40
C THR A 848 -38.88 29.31 12.59
N ASN A 849 -38.01 30.25 12.95
CA ASN A 849 -38.37 31.66 13.15
C ASN A 849 -38.59 32.38 11.81
N THR A 850 -39.86 32.55 11.45
CA THR A 850 -40.33 33.47 10.40
C THR A 850 -39.75 34.88 10.62
N PRO A 851 -39.33 35.61 9.57
CA PRO A 851 -38.86 36.99 9.71
C PRO A 851 -39.95 37.91 10.28
N GLY A 852 -39.80 38.28 11.56
CA GLY A 852 -40.69 39.22 12.24
C GLY A 852 -40.52 40.65 11.71
N ASN A 853 -41.57 41.20 11.12
CA ASN A 853 -41.65 42.56 10.60
C ASN A 853 -41.19 43.61 11.65
N PRO A 854 -40.22 44.51 11.34
CA PRO A 854 -39.73 45.49 12.31
C PRO A 854 -40.75 46.63 12.54
N GLY A 855 -41.47 46.58 13.66
CA GLY A 855 -42.65 47.43 13.88
C GLY A 855 -42.83 47.99 15.30
N ASN A 856 -42.20 49.14 15.57
CA ASN A 856 -42.59 50.19 16.52
C ASN A 856 -42.34 49.98 18.04
N PRO A 857 -41.79 50.99 18.77
CA PRO A 857 -41.49 50.88 20.20
C PRO A 857 -42.57 51.53 21.11
N SER A 858 -42.95 50.85 22.20
CA SER A 858 -43.69 51.48 23.31
C SER A 858 -43.55 50.72 24.64
N ASN A 859 -42.75 51.28 25.56
CA ASN A 859 -42.91 51.15 27.01
C ASN A 859 -44.11 52.05 27.44
N PRO A 860 -44.71 51.99 28.66
CA PRO A 860 -44.24 51.31 29.88
C PRO A 860 -45.29 50.50 30.68
N GLU A 861 -44.84 49.67 31.62
CA GLU A 861 -45.11 49.82 33.08
C GLU A 861 -44.51 48.69 33.94
N SER A 862 -44.20 49.03 35.19
CA SER A 862 -43.81 48.13 36.29
C SER A 862 -44.79 48.41 37.45
N PRO A 863 -45.04 47.48 38.40
CA PRO A 863 -44.22 47.49 39.62
C PRO A 863 -44.11 46.13 40.38
N GLY A 864 -43.14 46.02 41.30
CA GLY A 864 -43.24 45.10 42.45
C GLY A 864 -41.97 44.41 42.95
N THR A 865 -41.15 45.10 43.76
CA THR A 865 -40.24 44.49 44.75
C THR A 865 -40.97 44.37 46.10
N PRO A 866 -40.59 43.46 47.04
CA PRO A 866 -39.38 43.52 47.91
C PRO A 866 -38.62 42.15 47.96
N GLU A 867 -37.59 41.81 48.74
CA GLU A 867 -36.41 42.41 49.44
C GLU A 867 -35.58 41.19 50.01
N ASN A 868 -34.35 41.23 50.55
CA ASN A 868 -33.13 42.07 50.50
C ASN A 868 -32.06 41.41 51.44
N SER A 869 -30.85 41.98 51.52
CA SER A 869 -29.71 41.66 52.41
C SER A 869 -28.87 40.40 52.08
N GLY A 870 -27.53 40.43 52.17
CA GLY A 870 -26.62 41.48 52.66
C GLY A 870 -25.24 41.50 51.97
N SER A 871 -24.53 42.61 52.13
CA SER A 871 -23.33 43.03 51.37
C SER A 871 -22.03 42.99 52.21
N LEU A 872 -20.89 43.31 51.56
CA LEU A 872 -19.65 44.01 52.01
C LEU A 872 -18.35 43.26 51.59
N GLY A 873 -17.28 43.86 51.04
CA GLY A 873 -17.08 45.23 50.51
C GLY A 873 -15.58 45.61 50.29
N ASN A 874 -15.33 46.52 49.32
CA ASN A 874 -14.17 47.44 49.15
C ASN A 874 -12.72 47.01 48.77
N ASN A 875 -12.28 47.50 47.59
CA ASN A 875 -11.10 48.34 47.28
C ASN A 875 -9.78 48.25 48.10
N HIS A 876 -8.62 48.02 47.44
CA HIS A 876 -7.68 49.11 47.03
C HIS A 876 -6.40 48.70 46.24
N ASN A 877 -5.94 49.66 45.43
CA ASN A 877 -4.68 49.91 44.71
C ASN A 877 -3.34 49.21 45.10
N ASN A 878 -2.66 48.66 44.08
CA ASN A 878 -1.32 49.04 43.55
C ASN A 878 -0.09 49.20 44.50
N THR A 879 0.93 48.31 44.43
CA THR A 879 2.34 48.62 43.99
C THR A 879 3.38 47.48 44.18
N THR A 880 4.38 47.45 43.27
CA THR A 880 5.79 46.96 43.38
C THR A 880 6.16 45.47 43.64
N SER A 881 6.59 44.80 42.55
CA SER A 881 7.90 44.14 42.29
C SER A 881 8.60 43.25 43.35
N GLY A 882 8.90 42.00 42.95
CA GLY A 882 9.97 41.16 43.54
C GLY A 882 10.03 39.72 42.97
N ASN A 883 11.11 39.37 42.25
CA ASN A 883 11.46 37.96 41.92
C ASN A 883 11.85 37.19 43.21
N ILE A 884 11.94 35.86 43.35
CA ILE A 884 12.63 34.75 42.61
C ILE A 884 12.12 33.41 43.27
N PRO A 885 12.20 32.15 42.74
CA PRO A 885 12.27 31.59 41.37
C PRO A 885 11.19 30.51 41.01
N ASN A 886 11.00 30.33 39.70
CA ASN A 886 10.87 29.07 38.92
C ASN A 886 10.53 27.70 39.58
N GLN A 887 9.46 27.05 39.09
CA GLN A 887 9.28 25.58 39.02
C GLN A 887 8.71 25.19 37.63
N GLY A 888 9.56 25.29 36.61
CA GLY A 888 9.65 24.40 35.44
C GLY A 888 8.38 24.03 34.67
N VAL A 889 8.06 24.81 33.64
CA VAL A 889 7.40 24.25 32.44
C VAL A 889 8.37 23.24 31.82
N VAL A 890 7.90 22.02 31.52
CA VAL A 890 8.69 21.02 30.79
C VAL A 890 8.62 21.34 29.29
N THR A 891 9.57 22.12 28.80
CA THR A 891 9.79 22.27 27.36
C THR A 891 10.60 21.08 26.84
N THR A 892 10.06 20.35 25.86
CA THR A 892 10.75 19.22 25.19
C THR A 892 11.89 19.66 24.29
N THR A 893 11.95 20.95 23.97
CA THR A 893 12.99 21.61 23.18
C THR A 893 13.87 22.46 24.10
N LEU A 894 15.19 22.40 23.90
CA LEU A 894 16.21 23.13 24.65
C LEU A 894 17.05 23.98 23.70
N THR A 895 16.96 25.30 23.83
CA THR A 895 17.86 26.22 23.10
C THR A 895 19.16 26.38 23.88
N ILE A 896 20.29 26.00 23.27
CA ILE A 896 21.63 26.20 23.85
C ILE A 896 21.98 27.69 23.86
N THR A 897 22.34 28.18 25.04
CA THR A 897 22.91 29.52 25.23
C THR A 897 24.41 29.45 25.51
N ALA A 898 25.11 30.58 25.39
CA ALA A 898 26.57 30.64 25.46
C ALA A 898 27.16 30.19 26.81
N ASP A 899 26.38 30.30 27.89
CA ASP A 899 26.69 29.88 29.26
C ASP A 899 26.48 28.38 29.51
N MET A 900 25.73 27.69 28.63
CA MET A 900 25.55 26.23 28.70
C MET A 900 26.71 25.44 28.08
N LEU A 901 27.57 26.09 27.28
CA LEU A 901 28.70 25.46 26.61
C LEU A 901 29.91 25.29 27.54
N GLN A 902 30.13 24.08 28.05
CA GLN A 902 31.32 23.75 28.82
C GLN A 902 32.50 23.41 27.90
N ILE A 903 33.33 24.41 27.57
CA ILE A 903 34.48 24.23 26.67
C ILE A 903 35.65 23.51 27.36
N ASN A 904 35.81 22.22 27.09
CA ASN A 904 36.98 21.43 27.46
C ASN A 904 38.08 21.59 26.39
N ARG A 905 39.00 22.53 26.63
CA ARG A 905 40.07 22.88 25.69
C ARG A 905 41.12 21.78 25.49
N GLU A 906 41.32 20.90 26.48
CA GLU A 906 42.28 19.79 26.39
C GLU A 906 41.71 18.61 25.58
N ALA A 907 40.42 18.35 25.72
CA ALA A 907 39.72 17.28 24.97
C ALA A 907 39.22 17.71 23.59
N GLY A 908 39.26 19.01 23.24
CA GLY A 908 38.74 19.52 21.97
C GLY A 908 37.20 19.51 21.87
N LYS A 909 36.49 19.50 23.00
CA LYS A 909 35.03 19.36 23.06
C LYS A 909 34.33 20.55 23.73
N ALA A 910 33.12 20.84 23.30
CA ALA A 910 32.16 21.71 23.98
C ALA A 910 31.01 20.83 24.50
N VAL A 911 30.94 20.61 25.80
CA VAL A 911 29.94 19.70 26.41
C VAL A 911 28.69 20.47 26.82
N VAL A 912 27.53 19.88 26.54
CA VAL A 912 26.20 20.33 26.99
C VAL A 912 25.49 19.14 27.62
N GLU A 913 25.31 19.20 28.93
CA GLU A 913 24.42 18.28 29.64
C GLU A 913 22.96 18.66 29.38
N ILE A 914 22.16 17.67 28.97
CA ILE A 914 20.74 17.81 28.69
C ILE A 914 19.95 16.85 29.57
N LYS A 915 18.65 17.09 29.76
CA LYS A 915 17.80 16.12 30.46
C LYS A 915 17.53 14.91 29.56
N ALA A 916 17.37 13.73 30.17
CA ALA A 916 17.11 12.47 29.47
C ALA A 916 15.81 12.43 28.64
N ASP A 917 14.91 13.40 28.81
CA ASP A 917 13.63 13.59 28.10
C ASP A 917 13.66 14.73 27.06
N THR A 918 14.82 15.38 26.86
CA THR A 918 15.00 16.44 25.86
C THR A 918 14.89 15.84 24.45
N LYS A 919 13.88 16.24 23.68
CA LYS A 919 13.62 15.72 22.32
C LYS A 919 14.30 16.54 21.22
N GLU A 920 14.62 17.79 21.49
CA GLU A 920 15.22 18.71 20.52
C GLU A 920 16.22 19.64 21.21
N VAL A 921 17.36 19.85 20.56
CA VAL A 921 18.40 20.79 20.95
C VAL A 921 18.60 21.81 19.82
N GLN A 922 18.40 23.09 20.13
CA GLN A 922 18.52 24.18 19.16
C GLN A 922 19.78 25.02 19.41
N LEU A 923 20.48 25.40 18.34
CA LEU A 923 21.66 26.27 18.38
C LEU A 923 21.50 27.40 17.35
N SER A 924 21.65 28.67 17.76
CA SER A 924 21.73 29.75 16.77
C SER A 924 23.09 29.75 16.05
N SER A 925 23.14 30.30 14.85
CA SER A 925 24.40 30.49 14.09
C SER A 925 25.44 31.32 14.84
N ALA A 926 25.03 32.14 15.83
CA ALA A 926 25.95 32.82 16.73
C ALA A 926 26.65 31.83 17.70
N ILE A 927 25.89 30.87 18.26
CA ILE A 927 26.43 29.80 19.12
C ILE A 927 27.34 28.86 18.31
N VAL A 928 26.97 28.51 17.07
CA VAL A 928 27.83 27.68 16.20
C VAL A 928 29.15 28.39 15.88
N ARG A 929 29.13 29.70 15.61
CA ARG A 929 30.35 30.51 15.45
C ARG A 929 31.20 30.57 16.74
N GLN A 930 30.57 30.47 17.93
CA GLN A 930 31.28 30.40 19.21
C GLN A 930 31.87 29.02 19.51
N LEU A 931 31.28 27.93 19.00
CA LEU A 931 31.87 26.58 19.06
C LEU A 931 33.20 26.50 18.30
N GLY A 932 33.35 27.27 17.21
CA GLY A 932 34.57 27.29 16.41
C GLY A 932 34.89 25.90 15.85
N ASN A 933 36.03 25.32 16.24
CA ASN A 933 36.45 23.98 15.82
C ASN A 933 36.23 22.90 16.90
N TYR A 934 35.51 23.21 18.00
CA TYR A 934 35.25 22.24 19.07
C TYR A 934 34.09 21.30 18.69
N THR A 935 34.26 20.00 18.91
CA THR A 935 33.18 19.01 18.77
C THR A 935 32.09 19.30 19.80
N LEU A 936 30.84 19.44 19.36
CA LEU A 936 29.68 19.57 20.24
C LEU A 936 29.34 18.19 20.84
N ALA A 937 29.46 18.06 22.15
CA ALA A 937 29.08 16.86 22.89
C ALA A 937 27.76 17.12 23.62
N VAL A 938 26.67 16.49 23.16
CA VAL A 938 25.36 16.52 23.79
C VAL A 938 25.19 15.26 24.62
N GLU A 939 25.00 15.39 25.93
CA GLU A 939 25.01 14.24 26.86
C GLU A 939 23.75 14.22 27.75
N SER A 940 23.00 13.12 27.74
CA SER A 940 21.73 12.96 28.49
C SER A 940 21.75 11.88 29.58
N GLY A 941 22.89 11.20 29.75
CA GLY A 941 23.05 10.04 30.63
C GLY A 941 22.48 8.72 30.07
N LYS A 942 21.56 8.77 29.09
CA LYS A 942 21.08 7.59 28.31
C LYS A 942 21.60 7.55 26.88
N LEU A 943 21.99 8.71 26.37
CA LEU A 943 22.41 9.00 25.01
C LEU A 943 23.56 10.01 25.08
N SER A 944 24.55 9.85 24.19
CA SER A 944 25.48 10.92 23.85
C SER A 944 25.67 11.05 22.33
N LEU A 945 25.84 12.28 21.86
CA LEU A 945 26.17 12.61 20.48
C LEU A 945 27.37 13.55 20.45
N HIS A 946 28.46 13.17 19.78
CA HIS A 946 29.66 14.00 19.61
C HIS A 946 29.77 14.49 18.17
N ILE A 947 29.11 15.61 17.84
CA ILE A 947 29.00 16.14 16.48
C ILE A 947 30.20 17.07 16.17
N PRO A 948 31.06 16.77 15.18
CA PRO A 948 32.14 17.67 14.76
C PRO A 948 31.59 19.02 14.28
N ALA A 949 32.34 20.09 14.51
CA ALA A 949 31.95 21.43 14.07
C ALA A 949 31.78 21.52 12.54
N GLU A 950 32.53 20.72 11.80
CA GLU A 950 32.45 20.60 10.35
C GLU A 950 31.08 20.10 9.88
N VAL A 951 30.41 19.22 10.62
CA VAL A 951 29.04 18.74 10.30
C VAL A 951 28.01 19.86 10.47
N LEU A 952 28.16 20.66 11.53
CA LEU A 952 27.32 21.85 11.74
C LEU A 952 27.57 22.92 10.66
N GLN A 953 28.82 23.06 10.20
CA GLN A 953 29.19 23.98 9.13
C GLN A 953 28.72 23.50 7.75
N GLN A 954 28.77 22.19 7.49
CA GLN A 954 28.22 21.56 6.28
C GLN A 954 26.73 21.87 6.13
N LEU A 955 25.96 21.71 7.21
CA LEU A 955 24.55 22.09 7.26
C LEU A 955 24.34 23.60 7.04
N LEU A 956 25.09 24.47 7.73
CA LEU A 956 25.00 25.93 7.53
C LEU A 956 25.32 26.34 6.08
N ASN A 957 26.22 25.61 5.41
CA ASN A 957 26.60 25.90 4.03
C ASN A 957 25.48 25.63 3.01
N LYS A 958 24.49 24.77 3.33
CA LYS A 958 23.30 24.55 2.49
C LYS A 958 22.41 25.80 2.37
N LEU A 959 22.41 26.68 3.38
CA LEU A 959 21.71 27.96 3.27
C LEU A 959 22.47 28.95 2.38
N PRO A 960 21.77 29.81 1.60
CA PRO A 960 22.39 30.93 0.88
C PRO A 960 23.16 31.86 1.83
N GLU A 961 24.27 32.44 1.37
CA GLU A 961 25.21 33.19 2.23
C GLU A 961 24.53 34.28 3.08
N GLY A 962 23.65 35.09 2.47
CA GLY A 962 22.88 36.14 3.15
C GLY A 962 21.73 35.65 4.06
N GLN A 963 21.49 34.35 4.14
CA GLN A 963 20.50 33.71 5.03
C GLN A 963 21.11 32.86 6.15
N ARG A 964 22.46 32.74 6.20
CA ARG A 964 23.17 32.03 7.27
C ARG A 964 23.21 32.80 8.59
N GLU A 965 23.09 34.13 8.52
CA GLU A 965 22.98 34.98 9.71
C GLU A 965 21.59 34.86 10.34
N ASP A 966 21.53 34.92 11.67
CA ASP A 966 20.32 34.69 12.49
C ASP A 966 19.59 33.34 12.27
N SER A 967 20.20 32.38 11.55
CA SER A 967 19.65 31.01 11.43
C SER A 967 19.77 30.20 12.73
N THR A 968 18.94 29.16 12.84
CA THR A 968 18.88 28.22 13.97
C THR A 968 19.03 26.79 13.46
N ILE A 969 20.01 26.05 13.98
CA ILE A 969 20.15 24.60 13.83
C ILE A 969 19.25 23.91 14.86
N SER A 970 18.54 22.86 14.45
CA SER A 970 17.75 21.95 15.27
C SER A 970 18.30 20.52 15.14
N LEU A 971 18.77 19.97 16.25
CA LEU A 971 19.09 18.55 16.44
C LEU A 971 17.92 17.89 17.17
N LYS A 972 17.16 17.04 16.49
CA LYS A 972 16.12 16.22 17.12
C LYS A 972 16.69 14.86 17.50
N MET A 973 16.27 14.36 18.66
CA MET A 973 16.69 13.11 19.30
C MET A 973 15.44 12.42 19.86
N VAL A 974 14.58 11.95 18.97
CA VAL A 974 13.22 11.49 19.34
C VAL A 974 13.30 10.03 19.77
N SER A 975 13.12 9.76 21.07
CA SER A 975 12.92 8.39 21.52
C SER A 975 11.55 7.88 21.04
N LEU A 976 11.52 6.72 20.38
CA LEU A 976 10.33 6.23 19.68
C LEU A 976 9.20 5.74 20.59
N GLY A 977 9.44 5.54 21.90
CA GLY A 977 8.39 5.19 22.86
C GLY A 977 7.66 3.90 22.48
N SER A 978 6.35 3.96 22.26
CA SER A 978 5.53 2.81 21.83
C SER A 978 5.86 2.32 20.40
N ARG A 979 6.22 3.23 19.47
CA ARG A 979 6.67 2.89 18.09
C ARG A 979 7.90 1.98 18.09
N ALA A 980 8.64 1.91 19.20
CA ALA A 980 9.73 0.95 19.37
C ALA A 980 9.28 -0.49 19.08
N ASN A 981 8.10 -0.91 19.56
CA ASN A 981 7.63 -2.28 19.39
C ASN A 981 7.31 -2.62 17.92
N GLU A 982 6.74 -1.67 17.18
CA GLU A 982 6.45 -1.78 15.74
C GLU A 982 7.75 -1.92 14.94
N VAL A 983 8.74 -1.05 15.21
CA VAL A 983 10.05 -1.09 14.56
C VAL A 983 10.76 -2.41 14.88
N ILE A 984 10.73 -2.88 16.13
CA ILE A 984 11.31 -4.18 16.52
C ILE A 984 10.60 -5.36 15.85
N ALA A 985 9.28 -5.30 15.65
CA ALA A 985 8.53 -6.32 14.92
C ALA A 985 8.94 -6.38 13.44
N GLY A 986 9.03 -5.22 12.76
CA GLY A 986 9.52 -5.14 11.38
C GLY A 986 10.94 -5.68 11.22
N VAL A 987 11.84 -5.30 12.15
CA VAL A 987 13.22 -5.80 12.22
C VAL A 987 13.25 -7.32 12.47
N GLN A 988 12.40 -7.87 13.33
CA GLN A 988 12.32 -9.32 13.59
C GLN A 988 11.89 -10.10 12.34
N THR A 989 10.89 -9.60 11.61
CA THR A 989 10.43 -10.20 10.35
C THR A 989 11.51 -10.16 9.26
N ARG A 990 12.18 -9.02 9.06
CA ARG A 990 13.24 -8.84 8.06
C ARG A 990 14.49 -9.66 8.38
N SER A 991 15.03 -9.55 9.59
CA SER A 991 16.27 -10.23 10.00
C SER A 991 16.11 -11.75 10.14
N ARG A 992 14.87 -12.24 10.28
CA ARG A 992 14.55 -13.65 10.62
C ARG A 992 15.33 -14.15 11.84
N ALA A 993 15.63 -13.23 12.75
CA ALA A 993 16.23 -13.45 14.05
C ALA A 993 15.19 -13.12 15.12
N LYS A 994 15.21 -13.79 16.27
CA LYS A 994 14.47 -13.28 17.43
C LYS A 994 15.18 -12.02 17.92
N VAL A 995 14.47 -10.90 18.00
CA VAL A 995 15.05 -9.59 18.36
C VAL A 995 14.70 -9.25 19.81
N SER A 996 15.59 -8.58 20.51
CA SER A 996 15.34 -8.03 21.84
C SER A 996 15.92 -6.63 21.96
N LEU A 997 15.08 -5.64 22.25
CA LEU A 997 15.52 -4.28 22.54
C LEU A 997 16.24 -4.27 23.90
N LYS A 998 17.48 -3.79 23.91
CA LYS A 998 18.40 -3.82 25.06
C LYS A 998 18.99 -2.44 25.36
N GLY A 999 18.30 -1.38 24.99
CA GLY A 999 18.64 0.01 25.28
C GLY A 999 17.55 0.94 24.75
N GLY A 1000 17.87 2.22 24.60
CA GLY A 1000 16.96 3.14 23.92
C GLY A 1000 16.98 2.95 22.40
N ILE A 1001 15.84 3.26 21.77
CA ILE A 1001 15.72 3.49 20.33
C ILE A 1001 15.40 4.97 20.09
N TYR A 1002 16.13 5.59 19.18
CA TYR A 1002 16.07 7.03 18.91
C TYR A 1002 16.14 7.32 17.42
N GLU A 1003 15.26 8.18 16.94
CA GLU A 1003 15.25 8.77 15.60
C GLU A 1003 15.97 10.13 15.66
N PHE A 1004 17.02 10.31 14.87
CA PHE A 1004 17.78 11.56 14.81
C PHE A 1004 17.54 12.32 13.51
N SER A 1005 17.48 13.66 13.61
CA SER A 1005 17.49 14.53 12.43
C SER A 1005 18.24 15.81 12.74
N LEU A 1006 19.04 16.30 11.80
CA LEU A 1006 19.74 17.59 11.92
C LEU A 1006 19.29 18.53 10.80
N SER A 1007 18.73 19.68 11.17
CA SER A 1007 18.17 20.67 10.23
C SER A 1007 18.58 22.09 10.61
N VAL A 1008 18.51 23.03 9.67
CA VAL A 1008 18.73 24.46 9.92
C VAL A 1008 17.61 25.28 9.28
N GLN A 1009 17.09 26.26 10.00
CA GLN A 1009 16.12 27.22 9.49
C GLN A 1009 16.69 28.64 9.50
N SER A 1010 16.55 29.37 8.40
CA SER A 1010 16.88 30.80 8.31
C SER A 1010 15.80 31.67 8.93
N LYS A 1011 16.15 32.91 9.27
CA LYS A 1011 15.20 33.92 9.78
C LYS A 1011 14.02 34.21 8.85
N SER A 1012 14.16 33.92 7.55
CA SER A 1012 13.09 34.06 6.55
C SER A 1012 12.21 32.80 6.39
N GLY A 1013 12.48 31.75 7.16
CA GLY A 1013 11.71 30.50 7.16
C GLY A 1013 12.25 29.40 6.24
N LEU A 1014 13.25 29.68 5.40
CA LEU A 1014 13.91 28.66 4.56
C LEU A 1014 14.54 27.58 5.45
N SER A 1015 14.24 26.31 5.20
CA SER A 1015 14.72 25.18 5.99
C SER A 1015 15.50 24.20 5.13
N GLU A 1016 16.58 23.66 5.68
CA GLU A 1016 17.48 22.69 5.07
C GLU A 1016 17.76 21.54 6.05
N THR A 1017 17.88 20.31 5.56
CA THR A 1017 18.19 19.12 6.37
C THR A 1017 19.51 18.50 5.90
N LEU A 1018 20.25 17.88 6.81
CA LEU A 1018 21.50 17.15 6.50
C LEU A 1018 21.33 15.66 6.79
N SER A 1019 21.21 14.86 5.72
CA SER A 1019 21.09 13.40 5.81
C SER A 1019 22.45 12.69 5.81
N ASN A 1020 23.38 13.15 4.96
CA ASN A 1020 24.73 12.58 4.80
C ASN A 1020 25.79 13.54 5.37
N VAL A 1021 26.72 13.05 6.19
CA VAL A 1021 27.79 13.89 6.78
C VAL A 1021 29.17 13.69 6.14
N GLU A 1022 29.92 14.78 5.97
CA GLU A 1022 31.31 14.75 5.43
C GLU A 1022 32.32 14.13 6.41
N LYS A 1023 31.98 14.08 7.71
CA LYS A 1023 32.80 13.46 8.77
C LYS A 1023 31.92 12.64 9.69
N PRO A 1024 32.28 11.37 9.99
CA PRO A 1024 31.59 10.57 10.99
C PRO A 1024 31.55 11.27 12.35
N PHE A 1025 30.51 10.98 13.12
CA PHE A 1025 30.30 11.47 14.48
C PHE A 1025 30.00 10.31 15.42
N VAL A 1026 30.25 10.49 16.73
CA VAL A 1026 30.13 9.39 17.69
C VAL A 1026 28.75 9.39 18.32
N LEU A 1027 28.06 8.25 18.23
CA LEU A 1027 26.84 7.93 18.97
C LEU A 1027 27.18 7.05 20.16
N GLY A 1028 26.70 7.42 21.36
CA GLY A 1028 26.72 6.59 22.55
C GLY A 1028 25.31 6.26 23.02
N LEU A 1029 25.01 4.97 23.21
CA LEU A 1029 23.72 4.49 23.73
C LEU A 1029 23.92 3.61 24.97
N SER A 1030 23.18 3.88 26.05
CA SER A 1030 23.18 3.02 27.23
C SER A 1030 22.47 1.69 26.96
N ALA A 1031 23.13 0.60 27.31
CA ALA A 1031 22.55 -0.74 27.33
C ALA A 1031 21.82 -1.01 28.65
N MET A 1032 20.77 -1.81 28.59
CA MET A 1032 20.02 -2.33 29.74
C MET A 1032 20.80 -3.43 30.46
N GLU A 1033 20.44 -3.68 31.72
CA GLU A 1033 21.00 -4.80 32.49
C GLU A 1033 20.77 -6.14 31.79
N GLY A 1034 21.79 -7.00 31.78
CA GLY A 1034 21.74 -8.28 31.08
C GLY A 1034 21.85 -8.18 29.55
N PHE A 1035 22.37 -7.08 29.01
CA PHE A 1035 22.82 -7.02 27.61
C PHE A 1035 24.04 -7.92 27.37
N ASN A 1036 23.99 -8.71 26.31
CA ASN A 1036 25.05 -9.61 25.89
C ASN A 1036 25.78 -9.10 24.63
N PRO A 1037 27.03 -8.59 24.74
CA PRO A 1037 27.79 -8.05 23.60
C PRO A 1037 28.25 -9.12 22.59
N THR A 1038 28.02 -10.42 22.82
CA THR A 1038 28.22 -11.47 21.80
C THR A 1038 26.99 -11.71 20.92
N GLN A 1039 25.85 -11.11 21.26
CA GLN A 1039 24.57 -11.30 20.55
C GLN A 1039 23.97 -9.98 20.06
N GLY A 1040 24.68 -8.86 20.18
CA GLY A 1040 24.11 -7.56 19.91
C GLY A 1040 25.09 -6.40 19.90
N GLY A 1041 24.55 -5.19 19.72
CA GLY A 1041 25.27 -3.92 19.65
C GLY A 1041 24.34 -2.77 19.27
N ILE A 1042 24.89 -1.69 18.72
CA ILE A 1042 24.10 -0.62 18.09
C ILE A 1042 23.79 -1.06 16.66
N TYR A 1043 22.54 -0.83 16.23
CA TYR A 1043 22.12 -0.98 14.85
C TYR A 1043 21.52 0.33 14.36
N ALA A 1044 21.85 0.74 13.15
CA ALA A 1044 21.00 1.63 12.38
C ALA A 1044 19.81 0.82 11.87
N ILE A 1045 18.63 1.44 11.86
CA ILE A 1045 17.37 0.84 11.42
C ILE A 1045 16.80 1.73 10.32
N ALA A 1046 16.72 1.21 9.10
CA ALA A 1046 16.06 1.88 8.00
C ALA A 1046 14.54 1.80 8.14
N ASP A 1047 13.81 2.75 7.54
CA ASP A 1047 12.35 2.89 7.65
C ASP A 1047 11.56 1.60 7.29
N HIS A 1048 12.14 0.74 6.44
CA HIS A 1048 11.59 -0.54 6.00
C HIS A 1048 12.03 -1.76 6.85
N GLY A 1049 12.62 -1.53 8.03
CA GLY A 1049 13.11 -2.57 8.95
C GLY A 1049 14.44 -3.23 8.57
N GLY A 1050 15.17 -2.65 7.61
CA GLY A 1050 16.55 -3.03 7.31
C GLY A 1050 17.49 -2.68 8.48
N LEU A 1051 18.55 -3.46 8.67
CA LEU A 1051 19.52 -3.28 9.75
C LEU A 1051 20.94 -3.17 9.21
N ASP A 1052 21.69 -2.20 9.75
CA ASP A 1052 23.15 -2.15 9.64
C ASP A 1052 23.77 -2.18 11.03
N PHE A 1053 24.75 -3.08 11.24
CA PHE A 1053 25.45 -3.19 12.52
C PHE A 1053 26.52 -2.11 12.66
N ILE A 1054 26.40 -1.26 13.68
CA ILE A 1054 27.36 -0.19 13.94
C ILE A 1054 28.50 -0.75 14.79
N HIS A 1055 29.69 -0.81 14.19
CA HIS A 1055 30.91 -1.21 14.89
C HIS A 1055 31.22 -0.23 16.03
N GLY A 1056 31.42 -0.77 17.23
CA GLY A 1056 31.59 0.04 18.43
C GLY A 1056 32.17 -0.74 19.61
N GLU A 1057 32.58 0.02 20.63
CA GLU A 1057 33.06 -0.52 21.90
C GLU A 1057 31.92 -0.60 22.91
N TYR A 1058 31.93 -1.63 23.76
CA TYR A 1058 31.03 -1.77 24.90
C TYR A 1058 31.82 -1.61 26.20
N ALA A 1059 31.59 -0.51 26.93
CA ALA A 1059 32.26 -0.23 28.19
C ALA A 1059 31.30 0.47 29.17
N ALA A 1060 31.36 0.08 30.45
CA ALA A 1060 30.55 0.68 31.53
C ALA A 1060 29.04 0.79 31.22
N ASN A 1061 28.46 -0.24 30.58
CA ASN A 1061 27.06 -0.31 30.13
C ASN A 1061 26.68 0.72 29.03
N VAL A 1062 27.65 1.28 28.32
CA VAL A 1062 27.43 2.14 27.15
C VAL A 1062 28.07 1.49 25.93
N LEU A 1063 27.32 1.43 24.83
CA LEU A 1063 27.86 1.14 23.51
C LEU A 1063 28.21 2.48 22.84
N THR A 1064 29.39 2.57 22.23
CA THR A 1064 29.79 3.76 21.45
C THR A 1064 30.31 3.37 20.08
N GLY A 1065 29.74 3.94 19.02
CA GLY A 1065 30.13 3.71 17.63
C GLY A 1065 30.20 5.00 16.82
N GLU A 1066 30.93 4.96 15.70
CA GLU A 1066 30.95 6.04 14.71
C GLU A 1066 29.82 5.85 13.70
N ILE A 1067 29.07 6.92 13.41
CA ILE A 1067 27.94 6.95 12.48
C ILE A 1067 28.11 8.09 11.46
N SER A 1068 27.56 7.92 10.26
CA SER A 1068 27.79 8.81 9.10
C SER A 1068 26.52 9.37 8.46
N ASP A 1069 25.39 9.24 9.16
CA ASP A 1069 24.08 9.73 8.76
C ASP A 1069 23.25 10.11 10.00
N PHE A 1070 22.09 10.74 9.78
CA PHE A 1070 21.05 10.92 10.80
C PHE A 1070 19.85 10.03 10.45
N SER A 1071 19.63 8.99 11.25
CA SER A 1071 18.66 7.90 11.04
C SER A 1071 18.10 7.40 12.39
N THR A 1072 17.36 6.29 12.39
CA THR A 1072 16.93 5.59 13.60
C THR A 1072 18.01 4.63 14.09
N TYR A 1073 18.35 4.68 15.38
CA TYR A 1073 19.35 3.80 16.00
C TYR A 1073 18.82 3.15 17.26
N ALA A 1074 19.17 1.88 17.49
CA ALA A 1074 18.79 1.13 18.68
C ALA A 1074 19.92 0.22 19.19
N VAL A 1075 19.86 -0.11 20.49
CA VAL A 1075 20.66 -1.21 21.06
C VAL A 1075 19.84 -2.49 21.04
N LEU A 1076 20.25 -3.47 20.22
CA LEU A 1076 19.52 -4.73 20.03
C LEU A 1076 20.38 -5.94 20.39
N GLU A 1077 19.72 -7.02 20.80
CA GLU A 1077 20.22 -8.40 20.68
C GLU A 1077 19.45 -9.12 19.58
N LEU A 1078 20.16 -9.89 18.74
CA LEU A 1078 19.61 -10.74 17.69
C LEU A 1078 19.98 -12.21 17.97
N ASP A 1079 18.99 -13.09 17.98
CA ASP A 1079 19.18 -14.54 17.98
C ASP A 1079 18.82 -15.09 16.59
N ARG A 1080 19.84 -15.17 15.72
CA ARG A 1080 19.74 -15.76 14.38
C ARG A 1080 20.24 -17.22 14.43
N THR A 1081 19.38 -18.16 14.06
CA THR A 1081 19.71 -19.59 13.97
C THR A 1081 19.44 -20.11 12.56
N PHE A 1082 20.16 -21.17 12.17
CA PHE A 1082 20.00 -21.85 10.88
C PHE A 1082 19.71 -23.32 11.12
N THR A 1083 18.80 -23.89 10.33
CA THR A 1083 18.29 -25.26 10.53
C THR A 1083 19.37 -26.33 10.32
N ASP A 1084 20.36 -26.04 9.48
CA ASP A 1084 21.53 -26.89 9.19
C ASP A 1084 22.75 -26.61 10.09
N VAL A 1085 22.64 -25.68 11.05
CA VAL A 1085 23.66 -25.37 12.07
C VAL A 1085 23.09 -25.64 13.47
N PRO A 1086 22.77 -26.91 13.82
CA PRO A 1086 22.22 -27.26 15.12
C PRO A 1086 23.20 -26.91 16.26
N ALA A 1087 22.70 -26.71 17.47
CA ALA A 1087 23.49 -26.23 18.62
C ALA A 1087 24.73 -27.10 18.99
N TYR A 1088 24.77 -28.38 18.57
CA TYR A 1088 25.92 -29.27 18.75
C TYR A 1088 26.96 -29.18 17.62
N HIS A 1089 26.68 -28.47 16.53
CA HIS A 1089 27.64 -28.23 15.46
C HIS A 1089 28.77 -27.34 15.99
N TRP A 1090 30.03 -27.71 15.76
CA TRP A 1090 31.19 -27.05 16.37
C TRP A 1090 31.28 -25.55 16.05
N ALA A 1091 30.79 -25.12 14.88
CA ALA A 1091 30.74 -23.73 14.47
C ALA A 1091 29.44 -22.99 14.87
N SER A 1092 28.49 -23.64 15.55
CA SER A 1092 27.21 -23.01 15.92
C SER A 1092 27.38 -21.73 16.77
N PRO A 1093 28.23 -21.69 17.82
CA PRO A 1093 28.40 -20.47 18.63
C PRO A 1093 28.96 -19.30 17.82
N VAL A 1094 29.94 -19.55 16.96
CA VAL A 1094 30.59 -18.52 16.13
C VAL A 1094 29.66 -18.01 15.02
N ILE A 1095 28.97 -18.91 14.31
CA ILE A 1095 28.02 -18.52 13.26
C ILE A 1095 26.89 -17.68 13.87
N LYS A 1096 26.38 -18.06 15.04
CA LYS A 1096 25.32 -17.30 15.74
C LYS A 1096 25.75 -15.89 16.15
N GLU A 1097 26.96 -15.72 16.71
CA GLU A 1097 27.47 -14.38 17.06
C GLU A 1097 27.72 -13.51 15.82
N LEU A 1098 28.38 -14.05 14.78
CA LEU A 1098 28.65 -13.29 13.56
C LEU A 1098 27.36 -12.93 12.81
N ALA A 1099 26.36 -13.82 12.78
CA ALA A 1099 25.07 -13.56 12.15
C ALA A 1099 24.21 -12.57 12.95
N ALA A 1100 24.26 -12.59 14.28
CA ALA A 1100 23.63 -11.56 15.12
C ALA A 1100 24.17 -10.16 14.78
N LYS A 1101 25.47 -10.06 14.52
CA LYS A 1101 26.17 -8.81 14.17
C LYS A 1101 26.21 -8.52 12.65
N LEU A 1102 25.46 -9.27 11.84
CA LEU A 1102 25.37 -9.11 10.37
C LEU A 1102 26.73 -9.23 9.63
N LEU A 1103 27.72 -9.86 10.27
CA LEU A 1103 29.07 -10.05 9.71
C LEU A 1103 29.17 -11.31 8.82
N VAL A 1104 28.22 -12.24 8.97
CA VAL A 1104 27.99 -13.36 8.06
C VAL A 1104 26.50 -13.58 7.85
N GLU A 1105 26.12 -13.97 6.65
CA GLU A 1105 24.73 -14.24 6.27
C GLU A 1105 24.49 -15.71 5.94
N GLY A 1106 23.23 -16.13 5.96
CA GLY A 1106 22.80 -17.41 5.42
C GLY A 1106 22.93 -17.48 3.90
N THR A 1107 22.77 -18.67 3.33
CA THR A 1107 22.68 -18.86 1.88
C THR A 1107 21.23 -18.95 1.40
N SER A 1108 20.30 -19.11 2.34
CA SER A 1108 18.87 -18.90 2.17
C SER A 1108 18.26 -18.34 3.45
N GLY A 1109 16.93 -18.24 3.50
CA GLY A 1109 16.20 -17.81 4.69
C GLY A 1109 16.51 -18.62 5.96
N ASP A 1110 16.81 -19.91 5.84
CA ASP A 1110 16.87 -20.86 6.96
C ASP A 1110 18.13 -21.75 6.96
N LEU A 1111 19.03 -21.57 5.99
CA LEU A 1111 20.25 -22.36 5.80
C LEU A 1111 21.51 -21.49 5.80
N TYR A 1112 22.60 -22.02 6.36
CA TYR A 1112 23.93 -21.41 6.31
C TYR A 1112 24.92 -22.18 5.43
N GLU A 1113 24.64 -23.46 5.16
CA GLU A 1113 25.49 -24.44 4.49
C GLU A 1113 26.92 -24.53 5.08
N PRO A 1114 27.07 -24.89 6.38
CA PRO A 1114 28.36 -24.86 7.06
C PRO A 1114 29.44 -25.73 6.40
N GLY A 1115 29.03 -26.82 5.74
CA GLY A 1115 29.91 -27.73 5.00
C GLY A 1115 30.17 -27.35 3.54
N ARG A 1116 29.46 -26.37 2.96
CA ARG A 1116 29.68 -25.97 1.57
C ARG A 1116 31.01 -25.22 1.43
N ALA A 1117 31.68 -25.42 0.31
CA ALA A 1117 32.82 -24.63 -0.13
C ALA A 1117 32.48 -23.13 -0.16
N VAL A 1118 33.28 -22.29 0.52
CA VAL A 1118 33.12 -20.83 0.48
C VAL A 1118 33.75 -20.27 -0.80
N THR A 1119 33.03 -19.39 -1.50
CA THR A 1119 33.54 -18.70 -2.69
C THR A 1119 34.44 -17.52 -2.32
N ARG A 1120 35.18 -17.02 -3.30
CA ARG A 1120 36.07 -15.87 -3.14
C ARG A 1120 35.29 -14.59 -2.86
N ALA A 1121 34.14 -14.41 -3.49
CA ALA A 1121 33.20 -13.33 -3.21
C ALA A 1121 32.67 -13.38 -1.77
N GLU A 1122 32.20 -14.55 -1.32
CA GLU A 1122 31.67 -14.74 0.04
C GLU A 1122 32.71 -14.39 1.11
N PHE A 1123 33.92 -14.96 1.02
CA PHE A 1123 34.96 -14.68 2.01
C PHE A 1123 35.46 -13.23 1.98
N THR A 1124 35.46 -12.58 0.82
CA THR A 1124 35.79 -11.15 0.70
C THR A 1124 34.74 -10.29 1.39
N SER A 1125 33.46 -10.62 1.22
CA SER A 1125 32.35 -9.87 1.83
C SER A 1125 32.33 -10.03 3.36
N MET A 1126 32.53 -11.25 3.86
CA MET A 1126 32.73 -11.50 5.29
C MET A 1126 33.88 -10.67 5.89
N LEU A 1127 35.01 -10.53 5.17
CA LEU A 1127 36.14 -9.70 5.61
C LEU A 1127 35.79 -8.20 5.63
N VAL A 1128 35.08 -7.70 4.62
CA VAL A 1128 34.69 -6.28 4.53
C VAL A 1128 33.72 -5.90 5.64
N HIS A 1129 32.66 -6.69 5.83
CA HIS A 1129 31.67 -6.46 6.88
C HIS A 1129 32.36 -6.55 8.25
N SER A 1130 33.16 -7.59 8.51
CA SER A 1130 33.84 -7.78 9.80
C SER A 1130 34.86 -6.70 10.16
N LEU A 1131 35.38 -5.97 9.18
CA LEU A 1131 36.32 -4.86 9.38
C LEU A 1131 35.64 -3.48 9.35
N GLY A 1132 34.32 -3.41 9.17
CA GLY A 1132 33.57 -2.14 9.08
C GLY A 1132 34.03 -1.25 7.92
N LEU A 1133 34.52 -1.83 6.83
CA LEU A 1133 35.07 -1.06 5.71
C LEU A 1133 33.93 -0.60 4.79
N THR A 1134 33.86 0.71 4.54
CA THR A 1134 32.79 1.33 3.71
C THR A 1134 33.32 2.04 2.45
N SER A 1135 34.64 2.26 2.35
CA SER A 1135 35.20 3.09 1.27
C SER A 1135 35.44 2.27 -0.01
N ALA A 1136 34.50 2.32 -0.94
CA ALA A 1136 34.63 1.74 -2.28
C ALA A 1136 35.71 2.46 -3.12
N GLY A 1137 36.35 1.71 -4.03
CA GLY A 1137 37.31 2.22 -5.02
C GLY A 1137 36.93 1.85 -6.45
N GLU A 1138 37.54 2.52 -7.42
CA GLU A 1138 37.39 2.15 -8.83
C GLU A 1138 37.98 0.75 -9.07
N VAL A 1139 37.19 -0.16 -9.66
CA VAL A 1139 37.56 -1.56 -9.92
C VAL A 1139 37.45 -1.87 -11.40
N GLU A 1140 38.50 -2.50 -11.94
CA GLU A 1140 38.60 -2.88 -13.36
C GLU A 1140 38.44 -4.40 -13.61
N PHE A 1141 37.88 -5.17 -12.66
CA PHE A 1141 37.64 -6.61 -12.84
C PHE A 1141 36.42 -6.87 -13.73
N ARG A 1142 36.65 -7.40 -14.93
CA ARG A 1142 35.61 -7.65 -15.95
C ARG A 1142 34.62 -8.75 -15.61
N ASP A 1143 34.93 -9.58 -14.62
CA ASP A 1143 34.08 -10.66 -14.11
C ASP A 1143 33.40 -10.30 -12.78
N VAL A 1144 33.38 -9.02 -12.42
CA VAL A 1144 32.63 -8.45 -11.29
C VAL A 1144 31.68 -7.39 -11.84
N THR A 1145 30.44 -7.78 -12.17
CA THR A 1145 29.42 -6.82 -12.62
C THR A 1145 28.89 -6.01 -11.44
N ALA A 1146 28.61 -4.71 -11.65
CA ALA A 1146 28.39 -3.74 -10.58
C ALA A 1146 27.11 -3.97 -9.75
N ASP A 1147 26.15 -4.68 -10.34
CA ASP A 1147 24.85 -5.09 -9.79
C ASP A 1147 24.94 -6.22 -8.74
N ARG A 1148 25.99 -7.03 -8.77
CA ARG A 1148 26.10 -8.20 -7.88
C ARG A 1148 26.33 -7.77 -6.44
N TRP A 1149 25.69 -8.47 -5.51
CA TRP A 1149 25.87 -8.32 -4.06
C TRP A 1149 27.34 -8.29 -3.60
N TYR A 1150 28.24 -8.96 -4.32
CA TYR A 1150 29.67 -8.99 -4.01
C TYR A 1150 30.50 -7.85 -4.62
N ALA A 1151 29.95 -7.04 -5.51
CA ALA A 1151 30.70 -6.03 -6.27
C ALA A 1151 31.24 -4.91 -5.37
N SER A 1152 30.36 -4.31 -4.55
CA SER A 1152 30.75 -3.31 -3.55
C SER A 1152 31.77 -3.87 -2.54
N PRO A 1153 31.55 -5.04 -1.89
CA PRO A 1153 32.58 -5.65 -1.06
C PRO A 1153 33.92 -5.92 -1.77
N ILE A 1154 33.92 -6.41 -3.02
CA ILE A 1154 35.16 -6.61 -3.77
C ILE A 1154 35.88 -5.27 -4.03
N SER A 1155 35.13 -4.20 -4.32
CA SER A 1155 35.67 -2.85 -4.50
C SER A 1155 36.28 -2.26 -3.23
N ILE A 1156 35.57 -2.36 -2.11
CA ILE A 1156 36.07 -1.94 -0.81
C ILE A 1156 37.34 -2.73 -0.45
N ALA A 1157 37.32 -4.05 -0.61
CA ALA A 1157 38.47 -4.92 -0.36
C ALA A 1157 39.65 -4.65 -1.30
N TYR A 1158 39.40 -4.22 -2.54
CA TYR A 1158 40.43 -3.86 -3.52
C TYR A 1158 41.12 -2.54 -3.12
N LYS A 1159 40.34 -1.50 -2.82
CA LYS A 1159 40.86 -0.21 -2.32
C LYS A 1159 41.64 -0.37 -1.02
N ALA A 1160 41.16 -1.22 -0.13
CA ALA A 1160 41.81 -1.57 1.12
C ALA A 1160 43.05 -2.49 0.94
N GLY A 1161 43.34 -2.96 -0.27
CA GLY A 1161 44.49 -3.80 -0.58
C GLY A 1161 44.37 -5.27 -0.13
N ILE A 1162 43.22 -5.68 0.40
CA ILE A 1162 42.90 -7.06 0.81
C ILE A 1162 42.96 -7.98 -0.42
N VAL A 1163 42.42 -7.54 -1.56
CA VAL A 1163 42.40 -8.30 -2.82
C VAL A 1163 43.05 -7.52 -3.96
N SER A 1164 43.51 -8.25 -4.98
CA SER A 1164 44.19 -7.69 -6.16
C SER A 1164 43.89 -8.48 -7.44
N GLY A 1165 42.75 -9.17 -7.47
CA GLY A 1165 42.39 -10.10 -8.54
C GLY A 1165 43.15 -11.44 -8.49
N LYS A 1166 42.81 -12.32 -9.45
CA LYS A 1166 43.56 -13.53 -9.84
C LYS A 1166 44.42 -13.25 -11.08
N SER A 1167 43.97 -12.34 -11.94
CA SER A 1167 44.73 -11.69 -13.01
C SER A 1167 44.53 -10.17 -12.92
N GLN A 1168 45.10 -9.40 -13.86
CA GLN A 1168 44.93 -7.95 -13.94
C GLN A 1168 43.46 -7.54 -14.12
N ASP A 1169 42.68 -8.31 -14.89
CA ASP A 1169 41.31 -8.00 -15.31
C ASP A 1169 40.25 -8.96 -14.75
N LYS A 1170 40.62 -9.91 -13.87
CA LYS A 1170 39.68 -10.89 -13.29
C LYS A 1170 39.88 -11.14 -11.80
N PHE A 1171 38.77 -11.26 -11.10
CA PHE A 1171 38.68 -11.58 -9.68
C PHE A 1171 38.36 -13.06 -9.41
N GLU A 1172 37.56 -13.69 -10.27
CA GLU A 1172 36.93 -15.01 -10.11
C GLU A 1172 36.00 -15.13 -8.87
N PRO A 1173 34.87 -14.38 -8.80
CA PRO A 1173 34.04 -14.27 -7.59
C PRO A 1173 33.46 -15.61 -7.12
N ASP A 1174 32.88 -16.40 -8.03
CA ASP A 1174 32.19 -17.65 -7.71
C ASP A 1174 33.14 -18.86 -7.53
N LYS A 1175 34.46 -18.67 -7.67
CA LYS A 1175 35.42 -19.76 -7.45
C LYS A 1175 35.59 -20.03 -5.95
N PRO A 1176 35.54 -21.31 -5.52
CA PRO A 1176 35.94 -21.68 -4.18
C PRO A 1176 37.39 -21.29 -3.87
N ILE A 1177 37.64 -20.80 -2.65
CA ILE A 1177 39.00 -20.47 -2.22
C ILE A 1177 39.69 -21.65 -1.56
N THR A 1178 40.99 -21.76 -1.78
CA THR A 1178 41.85 -22.69 -1.03
C THR A 1178 42.16 -22.13 0.37
N ARG A 1179 42.52 -23.02 1.30
CA ARG A 1179 42.94 -22.61 2.66
C ARG A 1179 44.19 -21.73 2.66
N GLU A 1180 45.09 -21.86 1.69
CA GLU A 1180 46.23 -20.94 1.52
C GLU A 1180 45.82 -19.54 1.03
N GLU A 1181 44.81 -19.42 0.16
CA GLU A 1181 44.27 -18.13 -0.28
C GLU A 1181 43.50 -17.43 0.83
N MET A 1182 42.68 -18.19 1.58
CA MET A 1182 41.96 -17.72 2.76
C MET A 1182 42.91 -17.09 3.79
N ALA A 1183 44.03 -17.76 4.10
CA ALA A 1183 45.03 -17.26 5.04
C ALA A 1183 45.72 -15.97 4.58
N VAL A 1184 45.97 -15.79 3.28
CA VAL A 1184 46.58 -14.56 2.74
C VAL A 1184 45.61 -13.38 2.81
N MET A 1185 44.35 -13.58 2.40
CA MET A 1185 43.31 -12.54 2.48
C MET A 1185 43.03 -12.15 3.94
N LEU A 1186 42.94 -13.13 4.85
CA LEU A 1186 42.79 -12.90 6.29
C LEU A 1186 43.94 -12.06 6.87
N MET A 1187 45.20 -12.38 6.54
CA MET A 1187 46.35 -11.64 7.06
C MET A 1187 46.46 -10.22 6.50
N LYS A 1188 45.97 -9.97 5.28
CA LYS A 1188 45.85 -8.61 4.76
C LYS A 1188 44.77 -7.81 5.48
N GLY A 1189 43.60 -8.41 5.76
CA GLY A 1189 42.58 -7.80 6.62
C GLY A 1189 43.10 -7.48 8.03
N TYR A 1190 43.82 -8.43 8.65
CA TYR A 1190 44.46 -8.23 9.95
C TYR A 1190 45.44 -7.04 9.98
N ALA A 1191 46.17 -6.80 8.89
CA ALA A 1191 47.09 -5.67 8.79
C ALA A 1191 46.38 -4.29 8.73
N LEU A 1192 45.09 -4.25 8.40
CA LEU A 1192 44.27 -3.04 8.44
C LEU A 1192 43.66 -2.81 9.83
N GLY A 1193 43.22 -3.88 10.50
CA GLY A 1193 42.39 -3.80 11.71
C GLY A 1193 43.11 -3.48 13.03
N ARG A 1194 44.45 -3.53 13.12
CA ARG A 1194 45.16 -3.44 14.42
C ARG A 1194 46.34 -2.49 14.48
N LYS A 1195 46.31 -1.62 15.51
CA LYS A 1195 47.51 -1.12 16.19
C LYS A 1195 48.24 -2.30 16.84
N GLN A 1196 49.56 -2.34 16.71
CA GLN A 1196 50.41 -3.50 16.99
C GLN A 1196 50.29 -4.03 18.44
N GLY A 1197 49.85 -5.29 18.59
CA GLY A 1197 49.99 -6.07 19.82
C GLY A 1197 51.16 -7.06 19.73
N PRO A 1198 51.81 -7.45 20.84
CA PRO A 1198 52.98 -8.32 20.81
C PRO A 1198 52.64 -9.76 20.37
N LEU A 1199 53.36 -10.24 19.35
CA LEU A 1199 53.28 -11.60 18.84
C LEU A 1199 53.77 -12.61 19.89
N VAL A 1200 52.87 -13.41 20.46
CA VAL A 1200 53.25 -14.60 21.24
C VAL A 1200 53.36 -15.78 20.29
N SER A 1201 54.56 -16.03 19.77
CA SER A 1201 54.80 -17.17 18.86
C SER A 1201 54.64 -18.51 19.58
N LYS A 1202 53.66 -19.31 19.17
CA LYS A 1202 53.77 -20.77 19.24
C LYS A 1202 54.41 -21.25 17.95
N ASP A 1203 55.33 -22.21 18.01
CA ASP A 1203 55.91 -22.83 16.81
C ASP A 1203 54.87 -23.74 16.12
N ALA A 1204 54.02 -23.16 15.28
CA ALA A 1204 53.02 -23.89 14.51
C ALA A 1204 53.67 -24.59 13.30
N ALA A 1205 54.21 -25.79 13.51
CA ALA A 1205 54.69 -26.65 12.44
C ALA A 1205 53.59 -27.63 11.96
N PHE A 1206 53.19 -27.50 10.69
CA PHE A 1206 52.30 -28.45 10.01
C PHE A 1206 53.12 -29.50 9.25
N THR A 1207 52.59 -30.71 9.09
CA THR A 1207 53.32 -31.85 8.50
C THR A 1207 53.40 -31.80 6.96
N ASP A 1208 52.62 -30.92 6.33
CA ASP A 1208 52.44 -30.75 4.88
C ASP A 1208 52.94 -29.38 4.36
N MET A 1209 53.82 -28.72 5.12
CA MET A 1209 54.42 -27.42 4.77
C MET A 1209 55.06 -27.36 3.37
N ASN A 1210 55.53 -28.49 2.85
CA ASN A 1210 56.11 -28.61 1.52
C ASN A 1210 55.09 -28.49 0.36
N LEU A 1211 53.78 -28.53 0.65
CA LEU A 1211 52.70 -28.32 -0.33
C LEU A 1211 52.23 -26.85 -0.40
N ILE A 1212 52.69 -25.99 0.50
CA ILE A 1212 52.32 -24.58 0.57
C ILE A 1212 52.98 -23.81 -0.58
N SER A 1213 52.22 -22.95 -1.28
CA SER A 1213 52.82 -22.03 -2.25
C SER A 1213 53.72 -21.00 -1.57
N SER A 1214 54.87 -20.68 -2.17
CA SER A 1214 55.86 -19.76 -1.59
C SER A 1214 55.30 -18.39 -1.19
N TRP A 1215 54.31 -17.88 -1.93
CA TRP A 1215 53.61 -16.62 -1.65
C TRP A 1215 52.67 -16.68 -0.43
N ALA A 1216 52.18 -17.87 -0.05
CA ALA A 1216 51.25 -18.05 1.07
C ALA A 1216 51.96 -18.36 2.40
N ASN A 1217 53.18 -18.92 2.32
CA ASN A 1217 53.89 -19.49 3.47
C ASN A 1217 54.00 -18.52 4.66
N ALA A 1218 54.41 -17.27 4.42
CA ALA A 1218 54.54 -16.26 5.47
C ALA A 1218 53.18 -15.96 6.14
N SER A 1219 52.11 -15.77 5.37
CA SER A 1219 50.77 -15.49 5.90
C SER A 1219 50.20 -16.66 6.70
N ILE A 1220 50.38 -17.91 6.24
CA ILE A 1220 49.94 -19.10 6.97
C ILE A 1220 50.66 -19.22 8.31
N MET A 1221 52.00 -19.09 8.30
CA MET A 1221 52.80 -19.13 9.53
C MET A 1221 52.38 -18.03 10.51
N THR A 1222 52.22 -16.79 10.05
CA THR A 1222 51.83 -15.67 10.92
C THR A 1222 50.40 -15.82 11.44
N ALA A 1223 49.44 -16.23 10.61
CA ALA A 1223 48.06 -16.48 11.02
C ALA A 1223 47.97 -17.61 12.07
N ALA A 1224 48.73 -18.69 11.88
CA ALA A 1224 48.78 -19.81 12.82
C ALA A 1224 49.42 -19.40 14.16
N ASN A 1225 50.52 -18.65 14.11
CA ASN A 1225 51.21 -18.15 15.31
C ASN A 1225 50.35 -17.14 16.09
N LEU A 1226 49.54 -16.32 15.42
CA LEU A 1226 48.54 -15.42 16.03
C LEU A 1226 47.32 -16.16 16.61
N GLY A 1227 47.11 -17.41 16.20
CA GLY A 1227 45.91 -18.19 16.52
C GLY A 1227 44.67 -17.82 15.68
N LEU A 1228 44.85 -17.09 14.58
CA LEU A 1228 43.79 -16.71 13.64
C LEU A 1228 43.29 -17.91 12.82
N ILE A 1229 44.20 -18.80 12.44
CA ILE A 1229 43.89 -20.06 11.74
C ILE A 1229 44.50 -21.25 12.47
N GLN A 1230 43.88 -22.42 12.34
CA GLN A 1230 44.36 -23.68 12.91
C GLN A 1230 44.48 -24.75 11.82
N GLY A 1231 45.34 -25.74 12.08
CA GLY A 1231 45.46 -26.93 11.25
C GLY A 1231 44.24 -27.85 11.37
N LYS A 1232 44.14 -28.79 10.43
CA LYS A 1232 43.19 -29.91 10.48
C LYS A 1232 43.76 -31.05 11.34
N GLY A 1233 43.02 -32.15 11.43
CA GLY A 1233 43.47 -33.37 12.12
C GLY A 1233 44.83 -33.88 11.63
N GLN A 1234 45.51 -34.68 12.44
CA GLN A 1234 46.84 -35.26 12.14
C GLN A 1234 47.97 -34.23 11.93
N GLY A 1235 47.76 -32.96 12.29
CA GLY A 1235 48.79 -31.92 12.24
C GLY A 1235 49.05 -31.36 10.83
N GLN A 1236 48.11 -31.51 9.90
CA GLN A 1236 48.19 -30.97 8.54
C GLN A 1236 47.50 -29.60 8.46
N PHE A 1237 47.91 -28.76 7.50
CA PHE A 1237 47.23 -27.51 7.17
C PHE A 1237 46.20 -27.67 6.04
N GLY A 1238 46.48 -28.53 5.06
CA GLY A 1238 45.70 -28.70 3.84
C GLY A 1238 45.72 -27.48 2.91
N PRO A 1239 46.89 -26.96 2.48
CA PRO A 1239 46.98 -25.67 1.79
C PRO A 1239 46.19 -25.61 0.48
N LYS A 1240 46.13 -26.72 -0.26
CA LYS A 1240 45.40 -26.84 -1.54
C LYS A 1240 43.95 -27.27 -1.36
N GLU A 1241 43.51 -27.58 -0.15
CA GLU A 1241 42.11 -27.93 0.11
C GLU A 1241 41.23 -26.69 0.04
N ILE A 1242 40.00 -26.88 -0.41
CA ILE A 1242 38.97 -25.85 -0.42
C ILE A 1242 38.47 -25.61 1.01
N ALA A 1243 38.31 -24.34 1.38
CA ALA A 1243 37.75 -23.96 2.68
C ALA A 1243 36.21 -24.07 2.67
N SER A 1244 35.63 -24.51 3.79
CA SER A 1244 34.19 -24.49 4.02
C SER A 1244 33.69 -23.15 4.62
N ARG A 1245 32.39 -22.87 4.49
CA ARG A 1245 31.75 -21.69 5.10
C ARG A 1245 31.83 -21.66 6.63
N ALA A 1246 31.90 -22.82 7.29
CA ALA A 1246 32.16 -22.90 8.74
C ALA A 1246 33.62 -22.57 9.10
N GLU A 1247 34.60 -23.03 8.31
CA GLU A 1247 36.01 -22.64 8.50
C GLU A 1247 36.21 -21.14 8.24
N ALA A 1248 35.53 -20.58 7.24
CA ALA A 1248 35.52 -19.15 6.94
C ALA A 1248 35.00 -18.31 8.12
N ALA A 1249 33.82 -18.63 8.64
CA ALA A 1249 33.26 -17.98 9.83
C ALA A 1249 34.22 -18.08 11.03
N GLN A 1250 34.84 -19.24 11.25
CA GLN A 1250 35.77 -19.43 12.37
C GLN A 1250 37.01 -18.53 12.28
N VAL A 1251 37.59 -18.33 11.10
CA VAL A 1251 38.77 -17.44 10.95
C VAL A 1251 38.39 -15.95 11.02
N ILE A 1252 37.20 -15.59 10.54
CA ILE A 1252 36.62 -14.25 10.67
C ILE A 1252 36.37 -13.90 12.14
N TYR A 1253 35.79 -14.82 12.90
CA TYR A 1253 35.57 -14.67 14.34
C TYR A 1253 36.88 -14.51 15.11
N ASN A 1254 37.91 -15.28 14.75
CA ASN A 1254 39.23 -15.12 15.35
C ASN A 1254 39.85 -13.76 15.00
N LEU A 1255 39.56 -13.17 13.83
CA LEU A 1255 40.02 -11.83 13.44
C LEU A 1255 39.39 -10.75 14.32
N ILE A 1256 38.07 -10.76 14.51
CA ILE A 1256 37.38 -9.70 15.30
C ILE A 1256 37.66 -9.76 16.81
N LEU A 1257 38.06 -10.93 17.34
CA LEU A 1257 38.51 -11.08 18.73
C LEU A 1257 39.96 -10.65 18.98
N LYS A 1258 40.76 -10.44 17.92
CA LYS A 1258 42.25 -10.34 18.00
C LYS A 1258 42.79 -8.96 17.71
#